data_AF-A0A9J7IS19-F1
#
_entry.id   AF-A0A9J7IS19-F1
#
_cell.length_a   1.000
_cell.length_b   1.000
_cell.length_c   1.000
_cell.angle_alpha   90.00
_cell.angle_beta   90.00
_cell.angle_gamma   90.00
#
_symmetry.space_group_name_H-M   'P 1'
#
loop_
_entity.id
_entity.type
_entity.pdbx_description
1 polymer ?
#
loop_
_entity_poly.entity_id
_entity_poly.type
_entity_poly.pdbx_seq_one_letter_code
_entity_poly.pdbx_strand_id
1 'polypeptide(L)'
;MHILEIGADQDGDESGSARAAEAAFRTVPRDHTTFLVWRITESNTELLPRNHYGTFYDAEAYLVYSCSLPGQPAGPDVIRREIKENGNGELLERHIHSWGGERSGALAGLALRRGIQLAAYLAAPTVIHREAVTKETPRLLSYFRDGIRILRSGSANLNGSAHLYRVRGRRPVLVQLEPVSWSQLATDGVFVLDTSSLLVLWLGRTANLVEKIFGAKIAYRMARGADKGMMARRIAIAHDGYEQTLPASDRALLDALLELRARALRPAAPPADPPRPARLYRATQPPRVAPITVPSQRPAARLEEIKRAPLFREDLADDGVYIVDSGSRGVWAWVGPAATGAAARGALAAARGLARARRMTVPVSAAPAGREPLEFAALFHNWRWCDARRDGRLRAARSATTRLDAVSLATNAWLAAEAQLPDDGSGALRVWRVRRRSGDAEDASKEALAELERAQAAVFYDRDCYIVLYTYHAPTGDQTVLYYWMGGSSPNDLRNLGAKEAKDLYTKLGRSPVQAWVYQGKEPAHFLQIFKGRMITYVGSATDYDPTGRRVLAPSRVLIRVSGQYAREARGVEVRDGGAGGGGAGSGGAGSGGVGNGGAGSGGACYVLRDAARAWVWCAASATGDEREVAKNMAATEHTLVMQGKEKADFWTALGNRRHLLVPSPLKEVQRPLPPRLFYVSLGVPAQYSFEEIVSFSQYDLAPEMVGVVDAHDAVFVWLGQHCCPRAKEDPRSIALAYLAQDPAARDACTPILALSQGREPPHFTGFFPLWKQSMWKGHKTFSAIISALEGKAIIQSGNSAIQSGNSANRFDQYEKYPLAVLKGPKDHLPPDVDPLTKELYLTHDDFVSTFSMPYNEFRSLPGWKQKDLKKSVGLF
;
A
#
# COMPACT_ATOMS: atom_id res chain seq x y z
N MET A 1 -9.02 -0.64 -31.78
CA MET A 1 -8.52 0.68 -31.34
C MET A 1 -9.72 1.46 -30.80
N HIS A 2 -9.80 1.68 -29.48
CA HIS A 2 -10.92 2.44 -28.89
C HIS A 2 -10.57 3.92 -28.91
N ILE A 3 -11.31 4.69 -29.69
CA ILE A 3 -11.19 6.16 -29.79
C ILE A 3 -12.34 6.77 -29.00
N LEU A 4 -12.03 7.74 -28.15
CA LEU A 4 -13.02 8.53 -27.42
C LEU A 4 -12.93 9.98 -27.89
N GLU A 5 -14.06 10.52 -28.33
CA GLU A 5 -14.20 11.96 -28.58
C GLU A 5 -14.69 12.64 -27.31
N ILE A 6 -13.89 13.57 -26.80
CA ILE A 6 -14.20 14.32 -25.59
C ILE A 6 -14.60 15.73 -26.00
N GLY A 7 -15.88 16.05 -25.84
CA GLY A 7 -16.40 17.40 -26.10
C GLY A 7 -15.58 18.48 -25.38
N ALA A 8 -15.39 19.62 -26.03
CA ALA A 8 -14.67 20.73 -25.43
C ALA A 8 -15.42 21.22 -24.18
N ASP A 9 -14.80 21.08 -23.00
CA ASP A 9 -15.28 21.74 -21.79
C ASP A 9 -15.19 23.26 -22.03
N GLN A 10 -16.34 23.91 -22.24
CA GLN A 10 -16.43 25.36 -22.46
C GLN A 10 -15.97 26.16 -21.23
N ASP A 11 -15.98 25.53 -20.05
CA ASP A 11 -15.69 26.18 -18.76
C ASP A 11 -14.18 26.38 -18.46
N GLY A 12 -13.29 25.93 -19.34
CA GLY A 12 -11.90 25.66 -18.97
C GLY A 12 -10.85 26.72 -19.27
N ASP A 13 -11.04 27.59 -20.27
CA ASP A 13 -9.83 28.13 -20.93
C ASP A 13 -10.02 29.46 -21.68
N GLU A 14 -10.94 30.33 -21.28
CA GLU A 14 -10.97 31.70 -21.82
C GLU A 14 -9.68 32.46 -21.44
N SER A 15 -8.79 32.57 -22.43
CA SER A 15 -7.61 33.42 -22.50
C SER A 15 -6.44 33.06 -21.56
N GLY A 16 -5.55 32.19 -22.05
CA GLY A 16 -4.13 32.19 -21.68
C GLY A 16 -3.37 33.44 -22.15
N SER A 17 -4.00 34.62 -22.13
CA SER A 17 -3.30 35.89 -22.25
C SER A 17 -2.88 36.31 -20.85
N ALA A 18 -1.65 36.83 -20.72
CA ALA A 18 -1.14 37.46 -19.51
C ALA A 18 -1.94 38.73 -19.16
N ARG A 19 -3.24 38.61 -18.87
CA ARG A 19 -3.95 39.61 -18.08
C ARG A 19 -3.23 39.68 -16.73
N ALA A 20 -3.02 40.90 -16.26
CA ALA A 20 -2.24 41.21 -15.06
C ALA A 20 -2.50 40.17 -13.98
N ALA A 21 -1.43 39.48 -13.55
CA ALA A 21 -1.53 38.47 -12.50
C ALA A 21 -2.31 39.05 -11.33
N GLU A 22 -3.33 38.31 -10.88
CA GLU A 22 -4.18 38.68 -9.77
C GLU A 22 -3.29 39.08 -8.59
N ALA A 23 -3.63 40.18 -7.91
CA ALA A 23 -2.79 40.75 -6.87
C ALA A 23 -2.40 39.71 -5.80
N ALA A 24 -3.30 38.77 -5.52
CA ALA A 24 -3.10 37.66 -4.60
C ALA A 24 -1.91 36.75 -4.96
N PHE A 25 -1.58 36.56 -6.24
CA PHE A 25 -0.49 35.67 -6.68
C PHE A 25 0.87 36.34 -6.64
N ARG A 26 0.92 37.68 -6.67
CA ARG A 26 2.19 38.43 -6.68
C ARG A 26 3.02 38.23 -5.42
N THR A 27 2.38 37.84 -4.32
CA THR A 27 3.00 37.61 -3.01
C THR A 27 3.51 36.18 -2.82
N VAL A 28 3.31 35.28 -3.81
CA VAL A 28 3.77 33.90 -3.73
C VAL A 28 5.27 33.82 -4.06
N PRO A 29 6.13 33.42 -3.11
CA PRO A 29 7.56 33.29 -3.39
C PRO A 29 7.81 32.11 -4.32
N ARG A 30 8.73 32.28 -5.28
CA ARG A 30 9.01 31.28 -6.32
C ARG A 30 10.00 30.21 -5.89
N ASP A 31 10.90 30.56 -4.99
CA ASP A 31 12.10 29.83 -4.57
C ASP A 31 12.08 29.47 -3.08
N HIS A 32 10.93 29.57 -2.43
CA HIS A 32 10.79 29.24 -1.00
C HIS A 32 9.86 28.06 -0.77
N THR A 33 10.21 27.22 0.21
CA THR A 33 9.25 26.25 0.77
C THR A 33 8.04 27.00 1.33
N THR A 34 6.85 26.65 0.88
CA THR A 34 5.64 27.47 1.09
C THR A 34 4.38 26.62 1.12
N PHE A 35 3.46 26.97 2.01
CA PHE A 35 2.10 26.40 2.04
C PHE A 35 1.08 27.52 2.20
N LEU A 36 0.14 27.63 1.25
CA LEU A 36 -0.86 28.69 1.18
C LEU A 36 -2.23 28.10 0.84
N VAL A 37 -3.28 28.64 1.46
CA VAL A 37 -4.66 28.28 1.14
C VAL A 37 -5.45 29.56 0.87
N TRP A 38 -6.16 29.59 -0.25
CA TRP A 38 -7.06 30.69 -0.61
C TRP A 38 -8.50 30.21 -0.70
N ARG A 39 -9.43 31.07 -0.31
CA ARG A 39 -10.86 30.96 -0.63
C ARG A 39 -11.14 31.69 -1.94
N ILE A 40 -11.96 31.08 -2.78
CA ILE A 40 -12.32 31.62 -4.09
C ILE A 40 -13.72 32.18 -4.03
N THR A 41 -13.86 33.45 -4.38
CA THR A 41 -15.13 34.14 -4.60
C THR A 41 -15.26 34.50 -6.08
N GLU A 42 -16.45 34.95 -6.50
CA GLU A 42 -16.67 35.36 -7.89
C GLU A 42 -15.77 36.53 -8.31
N SER A 43 -15.47 37.44 -7.37
CA SER A 43 -14.69 38.64 -7.60
C SER A 43 -13.20 38.47 -7.27
N ASN A 44 -12.85 37.71 -6.23
CA ASN A 44 -11.50 37.73 -5.64
C ASN A 44 -10.96 36.34 -5.25
N THR A 45 -9.63 36.26 -5.10
CA THR A 45 -8.90 35.16 -4.47
C THR A 45 -8.35 35.62 -3.12
N GLU A 46 -8.95 35.14 -2.02
CA GLU A 46 -8.70 35.62 -0.66
C GLU A 46 -7.78 34.66 0.09
N LEU A 47 -6.61 35.14 0.54
CA LEU A 47 -5.69 34.31 1.33
C LEU A 47 -6.28 34.05 2.72
N LEU A 48 -6.37 32.77 3.10
CA LEU A 48 -6.90 32.39 4.41
C LEU A 48 -5.86 32.58 5.52
N PRO A 49 -6.29 33.02 6.71
CA PRO A 49 -5.51 32.91 7.93
C PRO A 49 -5.17 31.45 8.26
N ARG A 50 -3.98 31.21 8.85
CA ARG A 50 -3.47 29.86 9.15
C ARG A 50 -4.39 29.05 10.07
N ASN A 51 -5.07 29.69 11.01
CA ASN A 51 -6.03 29.04 11.92
C ASN A 51 -7.27 28.46 11.20
N HIS A 52 -7.53 28.86 9.95
CA HIS A 52 -8.62 28.32 9.14
C HIS A 52 -8.16 27.17 8.23
N TYR A 53 -6.86 26.87 8.16
CA TYR A 53 -6.33 25.81 7.31
C TYR A 53 -6.90 24.45 7.75
N GLY A 54 -7.31 23.65 6.76
CA GLY A 54 -7.93 22.35 6.98
C GLY A 54 -9.44 22.41 7.24
N THR A 55 -10.06 23.60 7.25
CA THR A 55 -11.52 23.75 7.28
C THR A 55 -12.01 24.21 5.91
N PHE A 56 -12.90 23.43 5.32
CA PHE A 56 -13.49 23.66 4.00
C PHE A 56 -15.01 23.69 4.12
N TYR A 57 -15.67 24.53 3.34
CA TYR A 57 -17.13 24.62 3.30
C TYR A 57 -17.68 24.08 1.99
N ASP A 58 -18.81 23.38 2.06
CA ASP A 58 -19.37 22.62 0.95
C ASP A 58 -19.97 23.48 -0.18
N ALA A 59 -20.35 24.73 0.08
CA ALA A 59 -20.79 25.68 -0.95
C ALA A 59 -19.66 26.60 -1.43
N GLU A 60 -18.41 26.34 -1.02
CA GLU A 60 -17.25 27.18 -1.34
C GLU A 60 -16.20 26.43 -2.16
N ALA A 61 -15.26 27.17 -2.72
CA ALA A 61 -14.11 26.61 -3.41
C ALA A 61 -12.81 27.25 -2.93
N TYR A 62 -11.73 26.48 -3.01
CA TYR A 62 -10.43 26.82 -2.46
C TYR A 62 -9.30 26.42 -3.41
N LEU A 63 -8.19 27.13 -3.25
CA LEU A 63 -6.90 26.76 -3.79
C LEU A 63 -5.94 26.42 -2.66
N VAL A 64 -5.26 25.29 -2.76
CA VAL A 64 -4.16 24.92 -1.85
C VAL A 64 -2.87 24.84 -2.66
N TYR A 65 -1.88 25.64 -2.30
CA TYR A 65 -0.54 25.60 -2.91
C TYR A 65 0.46 25.04 -1.91
N SER A 66 1.20 24.02 -2.34
CA SER A 66 2.32 23.43 -1.60
C SER A 66 3.58 23.49 -2.46
N CYS A 67 4.64 24.07 -1.92
CA CYS A 67 5.96 24.13 -2.51
C CYS A 67 6.96 23.56 -1.51
N SER A 68 7.67 22.51 -1.88
CA SER A 68 8.56 21.81 -0.97
C SER A 68 9.73 21.16 -1.67
N LEU A 69 10.65 20.60 -0.88
CA LEU A 69 11.65 19.69 -1.40
C LEU A 69 10.98 18.36 -1.82
N PRO A 70 11.51 17.66 -2.83
CA PRO A 70 10.97 16.37 -3.25
C PRO A 70 10.83 15.40 -2.09
N GLY A 71 9.64 14.80 -1.98
CA GLY A 71 9.34 13.80 -0.94
C GLY A 71 9.13 14.35 0.48
N GLN A 72 9.15 15.68 0.67
CA GLN A 72 8.92 16.34 1.97
C GLN A 72 7.78 17.35 1.85
N PRO A 73 6.51 16.93 1.79
CA PRO A 73 5.41 17.85 1.52
C PRO A 73 5.37 18.99 2.53
N ALA A 74 5.17 20.20 2.02
CA ALA A 74 4.91 21.37 2.85
C ALA A 74 3.45 21.35 3.31
N GLY A 75 3.23 21.30 4.62
CA GLY A 75 1.92 21.50 5.25
C GLY A 75 1.81 22.86 5.95
N PRO A 76 0.74 23.10 6.73
CA PRO A 76 0.51 24.36 7.46
C PRO A 76 1.69 24.84 8.30
N ASP A 77 2.46 23.90 8.86
CA ASP A 77 3.59 24.16 9.76
C ASP A 77 4.93 24.33 9.05
N VAL A 78 4.93 24.39 7.70
CA VAL A 78 6.17 24.52 6.94
C VAL A 78 6.92 25.80 7.31
N ILE A 79 8.21 25.65 7.61
CA ILE A 79 9.13 26.79 7.77
C ILE A 79 9.48 27.29 6.38
N ARG A 80 9.25 28.58 6.14
CA ARG A 80 9.65 29.23 4.88
C ARG A 80 11.16 29.32 4.83
N ARG A 81 11.76 28.68 3.82
CA ARG A 81 13.19 28.67 3.59
C ARG A 81 13.45 28.89 2.11
N GLU A 82 14.34 29.82 1.79
CA GLU A 82 14.87 30.00 0.44
C GLU A 82 15.65 28.75 0.04
N ILE A 83 15.30 28.18 -1.10
CA ILE A 83 15.98 27.07 -1.75
C ILE A 83 16.58 27.62 -3.03
N LYS A 84 17.90 27.85 -3.01
CA LYS A 84 18.61 28.22 -4.22
C LYS A 84 18.69 26.98 -5.10
N GLU A 85 18.02 27.01 -6.25
CA GLU A 85 18.14 26.01 -7.32
C GLU A 85 19.55 26.11 -7.93
N ASN A 86 20.58 25.79 -7.15
CA ASN A 86 21.95 25.70 -7.61
C ASN A 86 22.08 24.41 -8.45
N GLY A 87 23.00 24.36 -9.40
CA GLY A 87 23.26 23.22 -10.31
C GLY A 87 23.60 21.85 -9.67
N ASN A 88 23.33 21.69 -8.37
CA ASN A 88 23.43 20.48 -7.57
C ASN A 88 22.15 19.61 -7.65
N GLY A 89 21.10 20.05 -8.36
CA GLY A 89 19.92 19.24 -8.65
C GLY A 89 18.83 19.23 -7.56
N GLU A 90 18.81 20.19 -6.63
CA GLU A 90 17.71 20.35 -5.68
C GLU A 90 16.58 21.16 -6.32
N LEU A 91 15.57 20.47 -6.84
CA LEU A 91 14.46 21.10 -7.56
C LEU A 91 13.20 21.08 -6.71
N LEU A 92 12.56 22.24 -6.54
CA LEU A 92 11.33 22.36 -5.76
C LEU A 92 10.16 21.63 -6.43
N GLU A 93 9.44 20.83 -5.64
CA GLU A 93 8.19 20.17 -5.99
C GLU A 93 7.03 21.13 -5.68
N ARG A 94 6.18 21.40 -6.67
CA ARG A 94 5.08 22.36 -6.57
C ARG A 94 3.75 21.70 -6.94
N HIS A 95 2.78 21.83 -6.04
CA HIS A 95 1.43 21.31 -6.21
C HIS A 95 0.41 22.42 -6.01
N ILE A 96 -0.58 22.49 -6.90
CA ILE A 96 -1.77 23.33 -6.75
C ILE A 96 -2.99 22.42 -6.74
N HIS A 97 -3.75 22.45 -5.66
CA HIS A 97 -5.00 21.72 -5.53
C HIS A 97 -6.17 22.69 -5.66
N SER A 98 -7.02 22.46 -6.65
CA SER A 98 -8.34 23.07 -6.74
C SER A 98 -9.34 22.15 -6.08
N TRP A 99 -9.86 22.60 -4.94
CA TRP A 99 -10.92 21.93 -4.20
C TRP A 99 -12.19 22.78 -4.32
N GLY A 100 -13.32 22.16 -4.64
CA GLY A 100 -14.61 22.84 -4.66
C GLY A 100 -15.66 21.95 -4.04
N GLY A 101 -16.40 22.44 -3.06
CA GLY A 101 -17.38 21.66 -2.31
C GLY A 101 -18.56 21.19 -3.18
N GLU A 102 -19.35 20.26 -2.63
CA GLU A 102 -20.46 19.62 -3.35
C GLU A 102 -21.50 20.62 -3.90
N ARG A 103 -21.75 21.71 -3.15
CA ARG A 103 -22.69 22.78 -3.49
C ARG A 103 -22.02 24.04 -4.04
N SER A 104 -20.72 23.97 -4.37
CA SER A 104 -19.95 25.15 -4.81
C SER A 104 -20.32 25.68 -6.20
N GLY A 105 -21.08 24.91 -7.00
CA GLY A 105 -21.56 25.33 -8.32
C GLY A 105 -20.42 25.76 -9.25
N ALA A 106 -20.52 26.99 -9.78
CA ALA A 106 -19.52 27.55 -10.70
C ALA A 106 -18.16 27.85 -10.03
N LEU A 107 -18.12 28.00 -8.69
CA LEU A 107 -16.89 28.35 -7.96
C LEU A 107 -15.81 27.26 -8.10
N ALA A 108 -16.19 25.98 -8.19
CA ALA A 108 -15.21 24.90 -8.43
C ALA A 108 -14.48 25.08 -9.77
N GLY A 109 -15.20 25.46 -10.83
CA GLY A 109 -14.61 25.76 -12.13
C GLY A 109 -13.71 26.99 -12.09
N LEU A 110 -14.14 28.04 -11.37
CA LEU A 110 -13.36 29.24 -11.16
C LEU A 110 -12.06 28.96 -10.40
N ALA A 111 -12.12 28.19 -9.30
CA ALA A 111 -10.94 27.78 -8.54
C ALA A 111 -9.92 27.08 -9.43
N LEU A 112 -10.37 26.17 -10.29
CA LEU A 112 -9.46 25.47 -11.22
C LEU A 112 -8.79 26.44 -12.20
N ARG A 113 -9.53 27.39 -12.76
CA ARG A 113 -8.97 28.42 -13.65
C ARG A 113 -7.95 29.29 -12.91
N ARG A 114 -8.24 29.71 -11.68
CA ARG A 114 -7.31 30.46 -10.83
C ARG A 114 -6.04 29.65 -10.52
N GLY A 115 -6.16 28.34 -10.32
CA GLY A 115 -5.01 27.45 -10.14
C GLY A 115 -4.10 27.37 -11.38
N ILE A 116 -4.69 27.32 -12.58
CA ILE A 116 -3.96 27.36 -13.85
C ILE A 116 -3.25 28.72 -14.04
N GLN A 117 -3.91 29.82 -13.68
CA GLN A 117 -3.29 31.15 -13.70
C GLN A 117 -2.11 31.27 -12.72
N LEU A 118 -2.24 30.72 -11.51
CA LEU A 118 -1.15 30.66 -10.55
C LEU A 118 0.03 29.84 -11.09
N ALA A 119 -0.22 28.67 -11.68
CA ALA A 119 0.83 27.85 -12.31
C ALA A 119 1.57 28.63 -13.41
N ALA A 120 0.83 29.34 -14.27
CA ALA A 120 1.41 30.19 -15.32
C ALA A 120 2.23 31.35 -14.73
N TYR A 121 1.75 31.98 -13.64
CA TYR A 121 2.46 33.06 -12.96
C TYR A 121 3.78 32.62 -12.30
N LEU A 122 3.79 31.42 -11.71
CA LEU A 122 5.00 30.84 -11.13
C LEU A 122 6.08 30.59 -12.18
N ALA A 123 5.68 30.37 -13.44
CA ALA A 123 6.55 30.08 -14.58
C ALA A 123 7.53 28.92 -14.28
N ALA A 124 7.08 27.97 -13.45
CA ALA A 124 7.83 26.81 -13.01
C ALA A 124 6.95 25.55 -13.18
N PRO A 125 7.55 24.39 -13.47
CA PRO A 125 6.81 23.14 -13.52
C PRO A 125 6.01 22.90 -12.24
N THR A 126 4.71 22.73 -12.38
CA THR A 126 3.76 22.63 -11.28
C THR A 126 2.74 21.54 -11.59
N VAL A 127 2.49 20.66 -10.62
CA VAL A 127 1.43 19.66 -10.72
C VAL A 127 0.12 20.31 -10.30
N ILE A 128 -0.92 20.19 -11.13
CA ILE A 128 -2.25 20.72 -10.83
C ILE A 128 -3.19 19.57 -10.54
N HIS A 129 -3.86 19.61 -9.39
CA HIS A 129 -4.86 18.65 -8.97
C HIS A 129 -6.24 19.32 -8.98
N ARG A 130 -7.21 18.66 -9.61
CA ARG A 130 -8.64 18.87 -9.37
C ARG A 130 -9.09 17.80 -8.40
N GLU A 131 -9.43 18.23 -7.20
CA GLU A 131 -9.90 17.35 -6.14
C GLU A 131 -11.37 16.96 -6.37
N ALA A 132 -11.71 15.74 -5.97
CA ALA A 132 -13.09 15.28 -5.92
C ALA A 132 -13.56 15.32 -4.47
N VAL A 133 -14.72 15.96 -4.23
CA VAL A 133 -15.27 16.12 -2.87
C VAL A 133 -15.48 14.75 -2.23
N THR A 134 -15.05 14.60 -0.98
CA THR A 134 -15.05 13.33 -0.23
C THR A 134 -14.19 12.22 -0.84
N LYS A 135 -13.39 12.53 -1.86
CA LYS A 135 -12.42 11.64 -2.49
C LYS A 135 -11.12 12.39 -2.75
N GLU A 136 -10.75 13.26 -1.82
CA GLU A 136 -9.52 14.05 -1.84
C GLU A 136 -8.31 13.14 -2.04
N THR A 137 -7.33 13.62 -2.81
CA THR A 137 -6.10 12.89 -3.03
C THR A 137 -5.37 12.63 -1.71
N PRO A 138 -4.70 11.46 -1.57
CA PRO A 138 -3.80 11.21 -0.45
C PRO A 138 -2.75 12.32 -0.26
N ARG A 139 -2.30 12.93 -1.36
CA ARG A 139 -1.40 14.10 -1.37
C ARG A 139 -1.99 15.30 -0.65
N LEU A 140 -3.21 15.74 -0.99
CA LEU A 140 -3.87 16.84 -0.28
C LEU A 140 -4.04 16.53 1.22
N LEU A 141 -4.50 15.33 1.54
CA LEU A 141 -4.70 14.90 2.92
C LEU A 141 -3.38 14.84 3.71
N SER A 142 -2.26 14.55 3.06
CA SER A 142 -0.94 14.47 3.70
C SER A 142 -0.48 15.80 4.32
N TYR A 143 -0.99 16.93 3.82
CA TYR A 143 -0.66 18.26 4.36
C TYR A 143 -1.29 18.50 5.72
N PHE A 144 -2.44 17.88 6.01
CA PHE A 144 -3.23 18.12 7.22
C PHE A 144 -3.15 16.91 8.16
N ARG A 145 -2.08 16.83 8.95
CA ARG A 145 -1.81 15.68 9.85
C ARG A 145 -2.93 15.42 10.87
N ASP A 146 -3.55 16.49 11.37
CA ASP A 146 -4.68 16.43 12.31
C ASP A 146 -6.06 16.22 11.63
N GLY A 147 -6.04 16.06 10.31
CA GLY A 147 -7.23 15.90 9.48
C GLY A 147 -7.78 17.20 8.90
N ILE A 148 -8.81 17.04 8.07
CA ILE A 148 -9.59 18.14 7.51
C ILE A 148 -11.04 18.07 7.98
N ARG A 149 -11.73 19.21 7.92
CA ARG A 149 -13.16 19.36 8.19
C ARG A 149 -13.85 19.87 6.94
N ILE A 150 -14.96 19.24 6.56
CA ILE A 150 -15.83 19.67 5.48
C ILE A 150 -17.18 20.02 6.12
N LEU A 151 -17.48 21.32 6.21
CA LEU A 151 -18.62 21.88 6.93
C LEU A 151 -19.72 22.35 5.97
N ARG A 152 -20.96 22.43 6.46
CA ARG A 152 -22.08 22.98 5.69
C ARG A 152 -22.07 24.52 5.76
N SER A 153 -22.03 25.18 4.61
CA SER A 153 -22.18 26.64 4.52
C SER A 153 -23.53 27.09 5.07
N GLY A 154 -23.56 28.23 5.77
CA GLY A 154 -24.78 28.78 6.37
C GLY A 154 -25.24 28.10 7.66
N SER A 155 -24.56 27.02 8.10
CA SER A 155 -24.85 26.31 9.35
C SER A 155 -24.28 27.00 10.61
N ALA A 156 -23.80 28.25 10.49
CA ALA A 156 -23.18 28.95 11.60
C ALA A 156 -24.23 29.30 12.67
N ASN A 157 -24.15 28.60 13.81
CA ASN A 157 -24.66 29.01 15.12
C ASN A 157 -26.09 29.59 15.15
N LEU A 158 -27.05 28.89 14.55
CA LEU A 158 -28.42 28.99 15.05
C LEU A 158 -28.43 28.35 16.44
N ASN A 159 -28.43 29.19 17.49
CA ASN A 159 -28.47 28.77 18.88
C ASN A 159 -29.51 27.65 19.08
N GLY A 160 -29.02 26.43 19.37
CA GLY A 160 -29.86 25.25 19.62
C GLY A 160 -29.93 24.19 18.51
N SER A 161 -29.31 24.40 17.34
CA SER A 161 -29.29 23.40 16.26
C SER A 161 -28.27 22.27 16.52
N ALA A 162 -28.72 21.02 16.37
CA ALA A 162 -27.86 19.84 16.44
C ALA A 162 -27.15 19.61 15.09
N HIS A 163 -25.87 19.22 15.14
CA HIS A 163 -25.05 18.97 13.96
C HIS A 163 -24.56 17.53 13.96
N LEU A 164 -24.71 16.82 12.84
CA LEU A 164 -24.22 15.47 12.68
C LEU A 164 -22.94 15.47 11.85
N TYR A 165 -21.91 14.78 12.31
CA TYR A 165 -20.65 14.62 11.58
C TYR A 165 -20.33 13.15 11.35
N ARG A 166 -19.81 12.81 10.17
CA ARG A 166 -19.15 11.52 9.89
C ARG A 166 -17.65 11.66 10.00
N VAL A 167 -17.02 10.73 10.70
CA VAL A 167 -15.57 10.57 10.75
C VAL A 167 -15.18 9.44 9.82
N ARG A 168 -14.20 9.67 8.95
CA ARG A 168 -13.71 8.68 7.98
C ARG A 168 -12.25 8.87 7.60
N GLY A 169 -11.69 7.84 6.97
CA GLY A 169 -10.40 7.89 6.28
C GLY A 169 -9.21 7.48 7.15
N ARG A 170 -8.03 7.46 6.54
CA ARG A 170 -6.77 7.02 7.19
C ARG A 170 -6.02 8.17 7.85
N ARG A 171 -6.23 9.38 7.35
CA ARG A 171 -6.12 10.63 8.11
C ARG A 171 -7.55 11.12 8.34
N PRO A 172 -7.87 11.71 9.51
CA PRO A 172 -9.25 11.99 9.87
C PRO A 172 -9.86 13.03 8.93
N VAL A 173 -10.96 12.67 8.26
CA VAL A 173 -11.83 13.60 7.53
C VAL A 173 -13.15 13.67 8.26
N LEU A 174 -13.48 14.86 8.78
CA LEU A 174 -14.74 15.13 9.47
C LEU A 174 -15.70 15.81 8.50
N VAL A 175 -16.79 15.14 8.12
CA VAL A 175 -17.78 15.67 7.17
C VAL A 175 -19.08 15.97 7.90
N GLN A 176 -19.54 17.21 7.83
CA GLN A 176 -20.84 17.61 8.36
C GLN A 176 -21.97 17.11 7.44
N LEU A 177 -22.93 16.40 8.03
CA LEU A 177 -24.09 15.84 7.36
C LEU A 177 -25.34 16.64 7.71
N GLU A 178 -26.25 16.74 6.75
CA GLU A 178 -27.52 17.44 6.90
C GLU A 178 -28.59 16.73 6.04
N PRO A 179 -29.83 16.55 6.53
CA PRO A 179 -30.28 16.82 7.91
C PRO A 179 -29.80 15.76 8.91
N VAL A 180 -29.87 16.05 10.21
CA VAL A 180 -29.69 15.05 11.27
C VAL A 180 -30.80 14.00 11.15
N SER A 181 -30.47 12.80 10.71
CA SER A 181 -31.44 11.75 10.43
C SER A 181 -30.79 10.36 10.35
N TRP A 182 -31.58 9.31 10.57
CA TRP A 182 -31.11 7.91 10.49
C TRP A 182 -30.55 7.54 9.11
N SER A 183 -31.09 8.13 8.02
CA SER A 183 -30.61 7.88 6.66
C SER A 183 -29.16 8.31 6.42
N GLN A 184 -28.61 9.18 7.28
CA GLN A 184 -27.21 9.58 7.22
C GLN A 184 -26.28 8.56 7.89
N LEU A 185 -26.76 7.84 8.90
CA LEU A 185 -25.96 6.88 9.65
C LEU A 185 -25.80 5.58 8.86
N ALA A 186 -24.68 4.90 9.08
CA ALA A 186 -24.33 3.66 8.40
C ALA A 186 -23.63 2.70 9.37
N THR A 187 -23.83 1.40 9.20
CA THR A 187 -23.25 0.38 10.11
C THR A 187 -21.73 0.39 10.12
N ASP A 188 -21.10 0.87 9.05
CA ASP A 188 -19.65 1.00 8.86
C ASP A 188 -19.08 2.36 9.29
N GLY A 189 -19.94 3.28 9.76
CA GLY A 189 -19.54 4.65 10.05
C GLY A 189 -19.32 4.94 11.53
N VAL A 190 -18.52 5.98 11.78
CA VAL A 190 -18.37 6.63 13.09
C VAL A 190 -18.94 8.02 12.97
N PHE A 191 -19.85 8.38 13.87
CA PHE A 191 -20.56 9.65 13.82
C PHE A 191 -20.45 10.39 15.13
N VAL A 192 -20.40 11.72 15.05
CA VAL A 192 -20.42 12.62 16.20
C VAL A 192 -21.65 13.52 16.04
N LEU A 193 -22.61 13.40 16.94
CA LEU A 193 -23.76 14.30 17.03
C LEU A 193 -23.43 15.38 18.06
N ASP A 194 -23.30 16.61 17.60
CA ASP A 194 -22.96 17.77 18.38
C ASP A 194 -24.20 18.58 18.72
N THR A 195 -24.48 18.74 20.01
CA THR A 195 -25.59 19.56 20.52
C THR A 195 -25.05 20.61 21.50
N SER A 196 -25.91 21.53 21.92
CA SER A 196 -25.54 22.57 22.90
C SER A 196 -25.11 22.00 24.25
N SER A 197 -25.67 20.86 24.68
CA SER A 197 -25.45 20.28 26.01
C SER A 197 -24.73 18.92 26.03
N LEU A 198 -24.79 18.15 24.94
CA LEU A 198 -24.26 16.78 24.87
C LEU A 198 -23.58 16.50 23.52
N LEU A 199 -22.45 15.79 23.55
CA LEU A 199 -21.88 15.15 22.38
C LEU A 199 -22.22 13.66 22.40
N VAL A 200 -22.83 13.14 21.33
CA VAL A 200 -23.04 11.69 21.17
C VAL A 200 -22.03 11.15 20.17
N LEU A 201 -21.14 10.29 20.64
CA LEU A 201 -20.27 9.49 19.77
C LEU A 201 -21.02 8.20 19.41
N TRP A 202 -21.54 8.13 18.19
CA TRP A 202 -22.20 6.95 17.68
C TRP A 202 -21.21 6.05 16.93
N LEU A 203 -21.19 4.77 17.27
CA LEU A 203 -20.21 3.79 16.80
C LEU A 203 -20.90 2.66 16.04
N GLY A 204 -20.70 2.63 14.73
CA GLY A 204 -21.19 1.56 13.86
C GLY A 204 -20.60 0.20 14.22
N ARG A 205 -21.40 -0.86 14.11
CA ARG A 205 -20.98 -2.23 14.43
C ARG A 205 -19.83 -2.70 13.53
N THR A 206 -19.89 -2.40 12.24
CA THR A 206 -18.84 -2.73 11.25
C THR A 206 -17.84 -1.60 11.04
N ALA A 207 -17.92 -0.52 11.83
CA ALA A 207 -17.01 0.61 11.68
C ALA A 207 -15.59 0.23 12.07
N ASN A 208 -14.65 0.72 11.28
CA ASN A 208 -13.24 0.42 11.43
C ASN A 208 -12.68 1.01 12.74
N LEU A 209 -11.86 0.23 13.45
CA LEU A 209 -11.27 0.60 14.73
C LEU A 209 -10.43 1.89 14.67
N VAL A 210 -9.70 2.12 13.57
CA VAL A 210 -8.92 3.36 13.39
C VAL A 210 -9.84 4.58 13.34
N GLU A 211 -10.95 4.50 12.61
CA GLU A 211 -11.96 5.56 12.55
C GLU A 211 -12.67 5.75 13.89
N LYS A 212 -12.92 4.67 14.64
CA LYS A 212 -13.48 4.74 16.00
C LYS A 212 -12.55 5.52 16.95
N ILE A 213 -11.24 5.29 16.86
CA ILE A 213 -10.23 6.05 17.62
C ILE A 213 -10.23 7.52 17.19
N PHE A 214 -10.32 7.81 15.89
CA PHE A 214 -10.45 9.19 15.41
C PHE A 214 -11.71 9.87 15.94
N GLY A 215 -12.86 9.18 15.91
CA GLY A 215 -14.11 9.70 16.45
C GLY A 215 -14.02 10.03 17.93
N ALA A 216 -13.44 9.13 18.74
CA ALA A 216 -13.22 9.37 20.16
C ALA A 216 -12.30 10.59 20.41
N LYS A 217 -11.19 10.71 19.66
CA LYS A 217 -10.28 11.86 19.77
C LYS A 217 -10.94 13.17 19.33
N ILE A 218 -11.74 13.14 18.26
CA ILE A 218 -12.47 14.30 17.76
C ILE A 218 -13.54 14.73 18.77
N ALA A 219 -14.37 13.80 19.26
CA ALA A 219 -15.38 14.07 20.27
C ALA A 219 -14.75 14.66 21.55
N TYR A 220 -13.62 14.11 22.00
CA TYR A 220 -12.87 14.63 23.16
C TYR A 220 -12.40 16.09 22.96
N ARG A 221 -11.92 16.43 21.75
CA ARG A 221 -11.52 17.81 21.40
C ARG A 221 -12.74 18.74 21.34
N MET A 222 -13.82 18.31 20.67
CA MET A 222 -15.05 19.09 20.54
C MET A 222 -15.70 19.36 21.91
N ALA A 223 -15.65 18.40 22.82
CA ALA A 223 -16.21 18.52 24.16
C ALA A 223 -15.58 19.66 24.98
N ARG A 224 -14.28 19.91 24.80
CA ARG A 224 -13.54 20.94 25.55
C ARG A 224 -13.60 22.34 24.94
N GLY A 225 -14.14 22.47 23.72
CA GLY A 225 -14.14 23.72 22.99
C GLY A 225 -12.76 24.12 22.47
N ALA A 226 -12.73 25.17 21.65
CA ALA A 226 -11.49 25.75 21.14
C ALA A 226 -10.82 26.70 22.15
N ASP A 227 -11.62 27.33 23.02
CA ASP A 227 -11.17 28.39 23.93
C ASP A 227 -11.05 27.90 25.38
N LYS A 228 -10.00 28.37 26.06
CA LYS A 228 -9.79 28.17 27.50
C LYS A 228 -10.86 28.94 28.29
N GLY A 229 -11.97 28.28 28.62
CA GLY A 229 -13.08 28.87 29.37
C GLY A 229 -14.45 28.29 29.02
N MET A 230 -14.57 27.57 27.90
CA MET A 230 -15.79 26.87 27.55
C MET A 230 -16.03 25.68 28.50
N MET A 231 -17.23 25.57 29.06
CA MET A 231 -17.58 24.43 29.92
C MET A 231 -17.48 23.13 29.12
N ALA A 232 -16.72 22.18 29.65
CA ALA A 232 -16.54 20.89 28.99
C ALA A 232 -17.89 20.15 28.90
N ARG A 233 -18.30 19.84 27.68
CA ARG A 233 -19.53 19.07 27.40
C ARG A 233 -19.31 17.61 27.72
N ARG A 234 -20.36 16.94 28.22
CA ARG A 234 -20.33 15.49 28.41
C ARG A 234 -20.36 14.76 27.06
N ILE A 235 -19.72 13.60 27.01
CA ILE A 235 -19.76 12.70 25.85
C ILE A 235 -20.59 11.47 26.24
N ALA A 236 -21.67 11.20 25.52
CA ALA A 236 -22.39 9.93 25.55
C ALA A 236 -21.91 9.04 24.40
N ILE A 237 -21.81 7.74 24.65
CA ILE A 237 -21.35 6.77 23.65
C ILE A 237 -22.51 5.85 23.31
N ALA A 238 -22.90 5.87 22.04
CA ALA A 238 -23.99 5.06 21.50
C ALA A 238 -23.42 4.01 20.56
N HIS A 239 -23.55 2.73 20.92
CA HIS A 239 -23.21 1.65 20.01
C HIS A 239 -24.42 1.33 19.13
N ASP A 240 -24.15 0.96 17.88
CA ASP A 240 -25.17 0.47 16.95
C ASP A 240 -25.99 -0.69 17.55
N GLY A 241 -27.30 -0.47 17.69
CA GLY A 241 -28.25 -1.43 18.23
C GLY A 241 -28.33 -1.45 19.76
N TYR A 242 -27.75 -0.45 20.44
CA TYR A 242 -27.75 -0.26 21.89
C TYR A 242 -28.23 1.14 22.30
N GLU A 243 -28.74 1.94 21.36
CA GLU A 243 -29.14 3.33 21.58
C GLU A 243 -30.25 3.45 22.65
N GLN A 244 -31.13 2.45 22.75
CA GLN A 244 -32.17 2.40 23.77
C GLN A 244 -31.65 2.16 25.20
N THR A 245 -30.41 1.71 25.34
CA THR A 245 -29.77 1.42 26.64
C THR A 245 -29.07 2.63 27.26
N LEU A 246 -29.07 3.78 26.56
CA LEU A 246 -28.51 5.03 27.07
C LEU A 246 -29.26 5.50 28.33
N PRO A 247 -28.60 6.27 29.22
CA PRO A 247 -29.26 6.91 30.36
C PRO A 247 -30.52 7.67 29.94
N ALA A 248 -31.54 7.72 30.80
CA ALA A 248 -32.87 8.24 30.44
C ALA A 248 -32.84 9.64 29.81
N SER A 249 -31.99 10.55 30.32
CA SER A 249 -31.84 11.91 29.78
C SER A 249 -31.14 11.95 28.42
N ASP A 250 -30.10 11.14 28.22
CA ASP A 250 -29.38 11.04 26.94
C ASP A 250 -30.26 10.38 25.87
N ARG A 251 -31.00 9.34 26.26
CA ARG A 251 -31.97 8.66 25.40
C ARG A 251 -33.08 9.59 24.95
N ALA A 252 -33.65 10.39 25.86
CA ALA A 252 -34.70 11.34 25.52
C ALA A 252 -34.21 12.42 24.53
N LEU A 253 -32.98 12.93 24.73
CA LEU A 253 -32.36 13.87 23.78
C LEU A 253 -32.12 13.21 22.41
N LEU A 254 -31.59 11.99 22.40
CA LEU A 254 -31.32 11.27 21.16
C LEU A 254 -32.63 10.93 20.42
N ASP A 255 -33.69 10.52 21.12
CA ASP A 255 -35.01 10.21 20.56
C ASP A 255 -35.69 11.45 19.95
N ALA A 256 -35.48 12.63 20.55
CA ALA A 256 -35.97 13.90 20.00
C ALA A 256 -35.27 14.32 18.69
N LEU A 257 -34.04 13.86 18.45
CA LEU A 257 -33.25 14.20 17.26
C LEU A 257 -33.25 13.09 16.19
N LEU A 258 -33.32 11.85 16.64
CA LEU A 258 -33.23 10.62 15.86
C LEU A 258 -34.25 9.64 16.44
N GLU A 259 -35.53 9.80 16.10
CA GLU A 259 -36.65 8.96 16.57
C GLU A 259 -36.21 7.48 16.68
N LEU A 260 -35.92 6.98 17.89
CA LEU A 260 -35.21 5.72 18.08
C LEU A 260 -36.06 4.54 17.61
N ARG A 261 -37.38 4.69 17.69
CA ARG A 261 -38.36 3.70 17.21
C ARG A 261 -38.42 3.60 15.68
N ALA A 262 -38.00 4.65 14.97
CA ALA A 262 -37.96 4.71 13.51
C ALA A 262 -36.53 4.47 12.95
N ARG A 263 -35.68 3.78 13.72
CA ARG A 263 -34.28 3.49 13.37
C ARG A 263 -34.17 2.80 12.01
N ALA A 264 -33.44 3.45 11.09
CA ALA A 264 -33.16 2.93 9.75
C ALA A 264 -31.73 3.27 9.31
N LEU A 265 -30.79 2.34 9.53
CA LEU A 265 -29.38 2.52 9.15
C LEU A 265 -29.12 2.15 7.70
N ARG A 266 -28.20 2.87 7.05
CA ARG A 266 -27.63 2.40 5.79
C ARG A 266 -26.74 1.18 6.03
N PRO A 267 -26.81 0.17 5.15
CA PRO A 267 -25.84 -0.92 5.18
C PRO A 267 -24.44 -0.37 4.89
N ALA A 268 -23.42 -1.14 5.25
CA ALA A 268 -22.05 -0.87 4.84
C ALA A 268 -21.99 -0.66 3.32
N ALA A 269 -21.20 0.33 2.88
CA ALA A 269 -21.05 0.57 1.45
C ALA A 269 -20.50 -0.71 0.78
N PRO A 270 -20.99 -1.09 -0.41
CA PRO A 270 -20.39 -2.19 -1.14
C PRO A 270 -18.90 -1.90 -1.36
N PRO A 271 -18.04 -2.94 -1.38
CA PRO A 271 -16.64 -2.74 -1.72
C PRO A 271 -16.56 -2.01 -3.06
N ALA A 272 -15.63 -1.05 -3.16
CA ALA A 272 -15.38 -0.34 -4.42
C ALA A 272 -15.12 -1.36 -5.54
N ASP A 273 -15.49 -0.99 -6.78
CA ASP A 273 -15.20 -1.81 -7.96
C ASP A 273 -13.76 -2.33 -7.91
N PRO A 274 -13.52 -3.60 -8.29
CA PRO A 274 -12.18 -4.16 -8.27
C PRO A 274 -11.27 -3.23 -9.09
N PRO A 275 -10.16 -2.75 -8.52
CA PRO A 275 -9.27 -1.84 -9.21
C PRO A 275 -8.77 -2.52 -10.48
N ARG A 276 -8.75 -1.74 -11.56
CA ARG A 276 -8.40 -2.23 -12.89
C ARG A 276 -6.97 -1.79 -13.21
N PRO A 277 -6.21 -2.59 -13.98
CA PRO A 277 -4.89 -2.18 -14.46
C PRO A 277 -4.99 -0.85 -15.21
N ALA A 278 -3.96 0.00 -15.05
CA ALA A 278 -3.94 1.32 -15.65
C ALA A 278 -4.04 1.25 -17.18
N ARG A 279 -4.68 2.25 -17.78
CA ARG A 279 -4.78 2.41 -19.24
C ARG A 279 -4.15 3.72 -19.66
N LEU A 280 -3.38 3.66 -20.73
CA LEU A 280 -2.69 4.81 -21.30
C LEU A 280 -3.38 5.22 -22.59
N TYR A 281 -3.70 6.50 -22.70
CA TYR A 281 -4.26 7.12 -23.88
C TYR A 281 -3.32 8.21 -24.39
N ARG A 282 -3.21 8.35 -25.71
CA ARG A 282 -2.57 9.52 -26.32
C ARG A 282 -3.65 10.55 -26.66
N ALA A 283 -3.44 11.79 -26.24
CA ALA A 283 -4.31 12.90 -26.63
C ALA A 283 -3.87 13.45 -27.98
N THR A 284 -4.81 13.49 -28.92
CA THR A 284 -4.62 14.03 -30.27
C THR A 284 -5.69 15.06 -30.55
N GLN A 285 -5.42 15.96 -31.49
CA GLN A 285 -6.44 16.84 -32.04
C GLN A 285 -6.94 16.22 -33.35
N PRO A 286 -8.26 16.18 -33.61
CA PRO A 286 -8.74 15.80 -34.92
C PRO A 286 -8.17 16.78 -35.97
N PRO A 287 -7.79 16.31 -37.17
CA PRO A 287 -7.41 17.20 -38.26
C PRO A 287 -8.57 18.16 -38.55
N ARG A 288 -8.28 19.45 -38.79
CA ARG A 288 -9.29 20.45 -39.15
C ARG A 288 -9.90 20.07 -40.50
N VAL A 289 -11.02 19.37 -40.51
CA VAL A 289 -11.80 19.13 -41.72
C VAL A 289 -12.87 20.23 -41.78
N ALA A 290 -12.70 21.14 -42.76
CA ALA A 290 -13.54 22.29 -43.13
C ALA A 290 -13.28 23.65 -42.40
N PRO A 291 -13.24 24.77 -43.16
CA PRO A 291 -12.99 26.13 -42.64
C PRO A 291 -14.23 26.81 -42.04
N ILE A 292 -15.32 26.09 -41.79
CA ILE A 292 -16.54 26.66 -41.20
C ILE A 292 -16.64 26.14 -39.76
N THR A 293 -16.01 26.85 -38.83
CA THR A 293 -16.33 26.71 -37.41
C THR A 293 -16.88 28.04 -36.95
N VAL A 294 -18.08 28.01 -36.39
CA VAL A 294 -18.61 29.11 -35.58
C VAL A 294 -17.52 29.46 -34.55
N PRO A 295 -17.12 30.73 -34.36
CA PRO A 295 -15.92 31.12 -33.60
C PRO A 295 -15.87 30.65 -32.13
N SER A 296 -16.95 30.06 -31.60
CA SER A 296 -17.13 29.67 -30.21
C SER A 296 -16.88 28.19 -29.91
N GLN A 297 -16.73 27.30 -30.90
CA GLN A 297 -16.56 25.86 -30.62
C GLN A 297 -15.11 25.40 -30.81
N ARG A 298 -14.46 25.06 -29.69
CA ARG A 298 -13.13 24.42 -29.71
C ARG A 298 -13.27 22.96 -30.16
N PRO A 299 -12.31 22.44 -30.95
CA PRO A 299 -12.33 21.04 -31.34
C PRO A 299 -12.19 20.14 -30.11
N ALA A 300 -13.02 19.09 -30.06
CA ALA A 300 -12.96 18.03 -29.07
C ALA A 300 -11.56 17.39 -29.01
N ALA A 301 -11.09 17.05 -27.81
CA ALA A 301 -9.87 16.25 -27.68
C ALA A 301 -10.19 14.81 -28.07
N ARG A 302 -9.39 14.22 -28.95
CA ARG A 302 -9.51 12.81 -29.32
C ARG A 302 -8.51 11.99 -28.50
N LEU A 303 -9.02 11.06 -27.70
CA LEU A 303 -8.18 10.13 -26.94
C LEU A 303 -8.13 8.77 -27.64
N GLU A 304 -6.91 8.30 -27.88
CA GLU A 304 -6.66 6.98 -28.44
C GLU A 304 -6.03 6.08 -27.36
N GLU A 305 -6.68 4.96 -27.01
CA GLU A 305 -6.09 3.98 -26.08
C GLU A 305 -4.89 3.31 -26.76
N ILE A 306 -3.68 3.57 -26.25
CA ILE A 306 -2.44 3.06 -26.83
C ILE A 306 -1.93 1.81 -26.11
N LYS A 307 -2.18 1.69 -24.79
CA LYS A 307 -1.62 0.59 -23.99
C LYS A 307 -2.39 0.35 -22.70
N ARG A 308 -2.32 -0.88 -22.19
CA ARG A 308 -2.75 -1.27 -20.84
C ARG A 308 -1.54 -1.69 -20.02
N ALA A 309 -1.60 -1.55 -18.71
CA ALA A 309 -0.51 -1.94 -17.82
C ALA A 309 -0.04 -3.39 -18.11
N PRO A 310 1.27 -3.68 -18.03
CA PRO A 310 2.33 -2.81 -17.49
C PRO A 310 2.72 -1.65 -18.42
N LEU A 311 2.76 -0.45 -17.85
CA LEU A 311 3.19 0.78 -18.52
C LEU A 311 4.67 1.03 -18.21
N PHE A 312 5.42 1.64 -19.11
CA PHE A 312 6.84 1.98 -18.94
C PHE A 312 7.09 3.45 -19.32
N ARG A 313 8.19 4.05 -18.85
CA ARG A 313 8.51 5.46 -19.16
C ARG A 313 8.64 5.68 -20.67
N GLU A 314 9.13 4.69 -21.39
CA GLU A 314 9.35 4.69 -22.83
C GLU A 314 8.04 4.74 -23.62
N ASP A 315 6.89 4.48 -22.99
CA ASP A 315 5.57 4.64 -23.61
C ASP A 315 5.16 6.13 -23.75
N LEU A 316 5.89 7.05 -23.12
CA LEU A 316 5.62 8.49 -23.13
C LEU A 316 6.63 9.22 -24.02
N ALA A 317 6.21 9.68 -25.20
CA ALA A 317 7.04 10.50 -26.08
C ALA A 317 7.09 11.97 -25.62
N ASP A 318 8.24 12.62 -25.77
CA ASP A 318 8.46 13.96 -25.24
C ASP A 318 7.66 15.07 -25.93
N ASP A 319 7.15 14.83 -27.13
CA ASP A 319 6.30 15.75 -27.90
C ASP A 319 4.79 15.54 -27.63
N GLY A 320 4.43 14.55 -26.81
CA GLY A 320 3.06 14.09 -26.64
C GLY A 320 2.38 14.56 -25.35
N VAL A 321 1.06 14.45 -25.36
CA VAL A 321 0.21 14.53 -24.15
C VAL A 321 -0.45 13.17 -23.96
N TYR A 322 -0.33 12.62 -22.75
CA TYR A 322 -0.81 11.28 -22.44
C TYR A 322 -1.74 11.31 -21.23
N ILE A 323 -2.80 10.52 -21.26
CA ILE A 323 -3.77 10.40 -20.17
C ILE A 323 -3.67 8.99 -19.59
N VAL A 324 -3.43 8.86 -18.30
CA VAL A 324 -3.42 7.59 -17.57
C VAL A 324 -4.69 7.48 -16.75
N ASP A 325 -5.54 6.50 -17.09
CA ASP A 325 -6.71 6.11 -16.31
C ASP A 325 -6.31 5.03 -15.31
N SER A 326 -6.34 5.36 -14.02
CA SER A 326 -6.01 4.46 -12.91
C SER A 326 -7.24 4.04 -12.09
N GLY A 327 -8.44 4.14 -12.68
CA GLY A 327 -9.68 3.75 -12.02
C GLY A 327 -9.99 4.62 -10.80
N SER A 328 -10.27 3.98 -9.66
CA SER A 328 -10.61 4.67 -8.40
C SER A 328 -9.48 5.54 -7.84
N ARG A 329 -8.22 5.33 -8.27
CA ARG A 329 -7.05 6.13 -7.86
C ARG A 329 -6.92 7.46 -8.62
N GLY A 330 -7.77 7.71 -9.63
CA GLY A 330 -7.81 8.98 -10.36
C GLY A 330 -7.37 8.90 -11.81
N VAL A 331 -7.39 10.04 -12.49
CA VAL A 331 -6.93 10.19 -13.87
C VAL A 331 -5.79 11.21 -13.91
N TRP A 332 -4.70 10.86 -14.58
CA TRP A 332 -3.53 11.73 -14.74
C TRP A 332 -3.36 12.16 -16.19
N ALA A 333 -3.06 13.43 -16.42
CA ALA A 333 -2.48 13.92 -17.66
C ALA A 333 -0.98 14.11 -17.47
N TRP A 334 -0.19 13.62 -18.41
CA TRP A 334 1.24 13.88 -18.51
C TRP A 334 1.50 14.72 -19.76
N VAL A 335 2.28 15.78 -19.60
CA VAL A 335 2.61 16.74 -20.66
C VAL A 335 4.10 16.66 -20.95
N GLY A 336 4.45 16.18 -22.14
CA GLY A 336 5.83 16.07 -22.58
C GLY A 336 6.54 17.43 -22.67
N PRO A 337 7.87 17.48 -22.50
CA PRO A 337 8.62 18.73 -22.46
C PRO A 337 8.62 19.46 -23.82
N ALA A 338 8.44 18.75 -24.93
CA ALA A 338 8.32 19.30 -26.28
C ALA A 338 6.85 19.41 -26.75
N ALA A 339 5.88 19.04 -25.91
CA ALA A 339 4.46 19.21 -26.22
C ALA A 339 4.10 20.70 -26.20
N THR A 340 3.60 21.23 -27.31
CA THR A 340 3.29 22.67 -27.45
C THR A 340 1.86 22.92 -27.93
N GLY A 341 1.47 24.20 -27.96
CA GLY A 341 0.23 24.64 -28.57
C GLY A 341 -1.03 24.30 -27.76
N ALA A 342 -2.12 23.99 -28.46
CA ALA A 342 -3.42 23.74 -27.87
C ALA A 342 -3.53 22.36 -27.19
N ALA A 343 -2.73 21.38 -27.62
CA ALA A 343 -2.73 20.05 -27.01
C ALA A 343 -2.19 20.08 -25.57
N ALA A 344 -1.03 20.72 -25.35
CA ALA A 344 -0.45 20.86 -24.02
C ALA A 344 -1.37 21.64 -23.05
N ARG A 345 -1.97 22.75 -23.50
CA ARG A 345 -2.94 23.53 -22.69
C ARG A 345 -4.22 22.74 -22.38
N GLY A 346 -4.65 21.87 -23.30
CA GLY A 346 -5.85 21.05 -23.15
C GLY A 346 -5.67 19.77 -22.33
N ALA A 347 -4.48 19.46 -21.83
CA ALA A 347 -4.17 18.16 -21.20
C ALA A 347 -5.06 17.85 -19.99
N LEU A 348 -5.19 18.80 -19.06
CA LEU A 348 -6.03 18.64 -17.87
C LEU A 348 -7.53 18.54 -18.24
N ALA A 349 -7.97 19.29 -19.25
CA ALA A 349 -9.34 19.22 -19.76
C ALA A 349 -9.63 17.85 -20.41
N ALA A 350 -8.68 17.28 -21.15
CA ALA A 350 -8.80 15.95 -21.72
C ALA A 350 -8.89 14.86 -20.64
N ALA A 351 -8.07 14.92 -19.59
CA ALA A 351 -8.18 14.00 -18.45
C ALA A 351 -9.53 14.11 -17.73
N ARG A 352 -10.02 15.34 -17.50
CA ARG A 352 -11.34 15.58 -16.90
C ARG A 352 -12.46 15.02 -17.78
N GLY A 353 -12.36 15.24 -19.08
CA GLY A 353 -13.34 14.76 -20.03
C GLY A 353 -13.37 13.22 -20.10
N LEU A 354 -12.23 12.55 -19.93
CA LEU A 354 -12.18 11.09 -19.84
C LEU A 354 -12.91 10.61 -18.58
N ALA A 355 -12.64 11.23 -17.43
CA ALA A 355 -13.33 10.92 -16.18
C ALA A 355 -14.86 11.12 -16.34
N ARG A 356 -15.30 12.21 -16.97
CA ARG A 356 -16.71 12.48 -17.27
C ARG A 356 -17.33 11.45 -18.21
N ALA A 357 -16.65 11.12 -19.31
CA ALA A 357 -17.11 10.13 -20.29
C ALA A 357 -17.26 8.74 -19.67
N ARG A 358 -16.42 8.40 -18.70
CA ARG A 358 -16.48 7.17 -17.90
C ARG A 358 -17.41 7.26 -16.68
N ARG A 359 -18.04 8.41 -16.44
CA ARG A 359 -18.90 8.70 -15.27
C ARG A 359 -18.20 8.46 -13.92
N MET A 360 -16.91 8.80 -13.87
CA MET A 360 -16.07 8.62 -12.70
C MET A 360 -16.03 9.90 -11.86
N THR A 361 -16.37 9.78 -10.58
CA THR A 361 -16.11 10.83 -9.57
C THR A 361 -14.78 10.50 -8.90
N VAL A 362 -13.68 10.99 -9.47
CA VAL A 362 -12.30 10.76 -9.00
C VAL A 362 -11.46 12.03 -9.15
N PRO A 363 -10.34 12.16 -8.42
CA PRO A 363 -9.38 13.23 -8.66
C PRO A 363 -8.80 13.18 -10.07
N VAL A 364 -8.52 14.37 -10.62
CA VAL A 364 -7.89 14.52 -11.93
C VAL A 364 -6.67 15.40 -11.77
N SER A 365 -5.50 14.93 -12.21
CA SER A 365 -4.25 15.65 -12.04
C SER A 365 -3.54 15.85 -13.38
N ALA A 366 -2.75 16.91 -13.51
CA ALA A 366 -1.86 17.12 -14.64
C ALA A 366 -0.43 17.37 -14.13
N ALA A 367 0.53 16.60 -14.65
CA ALA A 367 1.93 16.68 -14.31
C ALA A 367 2.78 16.99 -15.57
N PRO A 368 3.67 17.99 -15.52
CA PRO A 368 4.65 18.20 -16.57
C PRO A 368 5.79 17.17 -16.48
N ALA A 369 6.39 16.85 -17.62
CA ALA A 369 7.51 15.93 -17.70
C ALA A 369 8.74 16.39 -16.89
N GLY A 370 9.46 15.42 -16.33
CA GLY A 370 10.64 15.66 -15.48
C GLY A 370 10.32 16.19 -14.08
N ARG A 371 9.03 16.28 -13.73
CA ARG A 371 8.50 16.73 -12.44
C ARG A 371 7.30 15.87 -12.02
N GLU A 372 7.35 14.60 -12.41
CA GLU A 372 6.34 13.62 -12.07
C GLU A 372 6.41 13.30 -10.57
N PRO A 373 5.30 13.42 -9.83
CA PRO A 373 5.25 13.00 -8.45
C PRO A 373 5.30 11.47 -8.35
N LEU A 374 5.65 10.96 -7.17
CA LEU A 374 5.75 9.52 -6.90
C LEU A 374 4.48 8.76 -7.29
N GLU A 375 3.30 9.35 -7.03
CA GLU A 375 2.00 8.76 -7.35
C GLU A 375 1.81 8.52 -8.84
N PHE A 376 2.31 9.41 -9.69
CA PHE A 376 2.28 9.23 -11.13
C PHE A 376 3.31 8.18 -11.56
N ALA A 377 4.55 8.32 -11.09
CA ALA A 377 5.65 7.40 -11.43
C ALA A 377 5.32 5.95 -11.05
N ALA A 378 4.62 5.74 -9.94
CA ALA A 378 4.22 4.42 -9.45
C ALA A 378 3.10 3.75 -10.28
N LEU A 379 2.52 4.43 -11.28
CA LEU A 379 1.63 3.81 -12.27
C LEU A 379 2.40 3.04 -13.36
N PHE A 380 3.72 3.16 -13.38
CA PHE A 380 4.61 2.58 -14.38
C PHE A 380 5.56 1.56 -13.75
N HIS A 381 5.85 0.51 -14.51
CA HIS A 381 6.88 -0.47 -14.20
C HIS A 381 8.28 0.11 -14.39
N ASN A 382 9.17 -0.20 -13.45
CA ASN A 382 10.59 0.15 -13.49
C ASN A 382 10.88 1.64 -13.74
N TRP A 383 9.96 2.51 -13.32
CA TRP A 383 10.15 3.95 -13.46
C TRP A 383 11.38 4.39 -12.68
N ARG A 384 12.26 5.13 -13.36
CA ARG A 384 13.48 5.69 -12.76
C ARG A 384 13.13 7.05 -12.18
N TRP A 385 12.83 7.11 -10.89
CA TRP A 385 12.56 8.38 -10.24
C TRP A 385 13.87 9.06 -9.85
N CYS A 386 14.08 10.26 -10.37
CA CYS A 386 15.28 11.04 -10.15
C CYS A 386 15.08 12.04 -9.00
N ASP A 387 15.62 11.70 -7.83
CA ASP A 387 15.94 12.66 -6.78
C ASP A 387 17.43 12.63 -6.55
N ALA A 388 18.11 13.74 -6.86
CA ALA A 388 19.55 13.87 -6.74
C ALA A 388 20.05 13.55 -5.32
N ARG A 389 19.25 13.80 -4.28
CA ARG A 389 19.60 13.47 -2.89
C ARG A 389 19.54 11.96 -2.64
N ARG A 390 18.49 11.29 -3.13
CA ARG A 390 18.37 9.83 -3.03
C ARG A 390 19.40 9.11 -3.89
N ASP A 391 19.77 9.67 -5.05
CA ASP A 391 20.85 9.15 -5.88
C ASP A 391 22.18 9.07 -5.10
N GLY A 392 22.47 10.06 -4.25
CA GLY A 392 23.63 10.04 -3.37
C GLY A 392 23.57 8.94 -2.31
N ARG A 393 22.41 8.77 -1.66
CA ARG A 393 22.17 7.69 -0.68
C ARG A 393 22.27 6.31 -1.29
N LEU A 394 21.67 6.11 -2.47
CA LEU A 394 21.70 4.84 -3.19
C LEU A 394 23.13 4.49 -3.60
N ARG A 395 23.91 5.46 -4.09
CA ARG A 395 25.34 5.29 -4.37
C ARG A 395 26.11 4.90 -3.11
N ALA A 396 25.92 5.62 -2.00
CA ALA A 396 26.56 5.31 -0.73
C ALA A 396 26.20 3.91 -0.22
N ALA A 397 24.93 3.51 -0.33
CA ALA A 397 24.46 2.18 0.07
C ALA A 397 25.07 1.06 -0.78
N ARG A 398 25.26 1.30 -2.08
CA ARG A 398 25.89 0.34 -2.98
C ARG A 398 27.37 0.16 -2.70
N SER A 399 28.07 1.28 -2.48
CA SER A 399 29.51 1.32 -2.19
C SER A 399 29.87 1.01 -0.73
N ALA A 400 28.88 0.74 0.13
CA ALA A 400 29.13 0.40 1.53
C ALA A 400 29.80 -0.98 1.63
N THR A 401 31.13 -0.99 1.80
CA THR A 401 31.95 -2.22 1.83
C THR A 401 32.27 -2.71 3.23
N THR A 402 32.18 -1.88 4.28
CA THR A 402 32.48 -2.29 5.65
C THR A 402 31.48 -1.65 6.63
N ARG A 403 30.94 -2.46 7.55
CA ARG A 403 29.88 -2.16 8.58
C ARG A 403 28.42 -2.32 8.15
N LEU A 404 28.09 -3.45 7.51
CA LEU A 404 26.72 -3.91 7.29
C LEU A 404 26.23 -4.89 8.38
N ASP A 405 26.91 -4.98 9.52
CA ASP A 405 26.45 -5.81 10.64
C ASP A 405 25.14 -5.27 11.24
N ALA A 406 24.39 -6.13 11.93
CA ALA A 406 23.06 -5.80 12.47
C ALA A 406 23.05 -4.59 13.41
N VAL A 407 24.11 -4.39 14.21
CA VAL A 407 24.20 -3.29 15.17
C VAL A 407 24.43 -1.96 14.44
N SER A 408 25.38 -1.94 13.50
CA SER A 408 25.64 -0.79 12.63
C SER A 408 24.43 -0.42 11.76
N LEU A 409 23.71 -1.41 11.23
CA LEU A 409 22.52 -1.18 10.42
C LEU A 409 21.30 -0.73 11.24
N ALA A 410 21.15 -1.20 12.48
CA ALA A 410 20.10 -0.71 13.38
C ALA A 410 20.28 0.78 13.72
N THR A 411 21.52 1.26 13.85
CA THR A 411 21.81 2.69 14.05
C THR A 411 21.74 3.50 12.76
N ASN A 412 22.00 2.88 11.61
CA ASN A 412 21.90 3.48 10.27
C ASN A 412 20.75 2.87 9.45
N ALA A 413 19.53 2.90 9.98
CA ALA A 413 18.40 2.22 9.36
C ALA A 413 18.14 2.65 7.89
N TRP A 414 18.40 3.91 7.53
CA TRP A 414 18.27 4.36 6.14
C TRP A 414 19.18 3.57 5.17
N LEU A 415 20.40 3.22 5.61
CA LEU A 415 21.34 2.42 4.82
C LEU A 415 20.83 0.98 4.70
N ALA A 416 20.32 0.43 5.81
CA ALA A 416 19.67 -0.88 5.83
C ALA A 416 18.50 -0.97 4.84
N ALA A 417 17.68 0.08 4.79
CA ALA A 417 16.55 0.17 3.85
C ALA A 417 17.02 0.30 2.39
N GLU A 418 17.96 1.19 2.06
CA GLU A 418 18.43 1.30 0.67
C GLU A 418 19.22 0.06 0.20
N ALA A 419 19.90 -0.64 1.11
CA ALA A 419 20.60 -1.90 0.81
C ALA A 419 19.68 -3.13 0.87
N GLN A 420 18.46 -2.99 1.41
CA GLN A 420 17.52 -4.09 1.71
C GLN A 420 18.14 -5.21 2.59
N LEU A 421 18.92 -4.82 3.61
CA LEU A 421 19.64 -5.72 4.51
C LEU A 421 19.31 -5.44 5.99
N PRO A 422 18.87 -6.43 6.80
CA PRO A 422 18.83 -6.30 8.26
C PRO A 422 20.19 -6.47 8.92
N ASP A 423 21.09 -7.24 8.30
CA ASP A 423 22.45 -7.54 8.76
C ASP A 423 23.34 -7.98 7.57
N ASP A 424 24.52 -8.54 7.86
CA ASP A 424 25.50 -8.97 6.87
C ASP A 424 25.38 -10.45 6.45
N GLY A 425 24.35 -11.17 6.92
CA GLY A 425 24.14 -12.59 6.64
C GLY A 425 25.06 -13.54 7.42
N SER A 426 25.72 -13.11 8.51
CA SER A 426 26.65 -13.95 9.31
C SER A 426 25.99 -14.74 10.46
N GLY A 427 24.70 -14.58 10.67
CA GLY A 427 23.91 -15.23 11.71
C GLY A 427 23.74 -16.75 11.53
N ALA A 428 23.04 -17.35 12.49
CA ALA A 428 22.77 -18.79 12.51
C ALA A 428 21.76 -19.18 11.43
N LEU A 429 22.07 -20.23 10.67
CA LEU A 429 21.31 -20.66 9.50
C LEU A 429 20.90 -22.13 9.60
N ARG A 430 19.61 -22.40 9.44
CA ARG A 430 19.05 -23.75 9.27
C ARG A 430 18.22 -23.79 8.00
N VAL A 431 18.37 -24.85 7.21
CA VAL A 431 17.67 -25.01 5.93
C VAL A 431 17.03 -26.38 5.91
N TRP A 432 15.77 -26.44 5.49
CA TRP A 432 15.05 -27.68 5.24
C TRP A 432 14.61 -27.74 3.79
N ARG A 433 14.71 -28.92 3.19
CA ARG A 433 14.00 -29.25 1.95
C ARG A 433 12.64 -29.83 2.30
N VAL A 434 11.60 -29.40 1.58
CA VAL A 434 10.26 -29.98 1.69
C VAL A 434 10.21 -31.28 0.91
N ARG A 435 9.72 -32.36 1.54
CA ARG A 435 9.58 -33.69 0.90
C ARG A 435 8.16 -34.22 1.02
N ARG A 436 7.71 -34.96 0.01
CA ARG A 436 6.45 -35.71 0.09
C ARG A 436 6.59 -36.86 1.08
N ARG A 437 5.50 -37.16 1.78
CA ARG A 437 5.37 -38.39 2.55
C ARG A 437 5.12 -39.53 1.55
N SER A 438 5.96 -40.56 1.55
CA SER A 438 5.73 -41.75 0.73
C SER A 438 4.54 -42.54 1.30
N GLY A 439 3.61 -42.96 0.43
CA GLY A 439 2.36 -43.64 0.82
C GLY A 439 2.53 -45.01 1.48
N ASP A 440 3.69 -45.66 1.32
CA ASP A 440 3.91 -47.07 1.69
C ASP A 440 4.71 -47.28 2.98
N ALA A 441 4.86 -46.26 3.83
CA ALA A 441 5.64 -46.36 5.06
C ALA A 441 4.75 -46.34 6.31
N GLU A 442 4.64 -47.47 6.99
CA GLU A 442 4.09 -47.62 8.35
C GLU A 442 4.85 -46.77 9.41
N ASP A 443 5.97 -46.19 9.01
CA ASP A 443 6.80 -45.32 9.85
C ASP A 443 6.20 -43.90 9.95
N ALA A 444 5.51 -43.65 11.06
CA ALA A 444 5.01 -42.32 11.45
C ALA A 444 6.14 -41.26 11.61
N SER A 445 7.41 -41.68 11.55
CA SER A 445 8.63 -40.93 11.87
C SER A 445 9.23 -40.10 10.72
N LYS A 446 8.79 -40.26 9.46
CA LYS A 446 9.31 -39.45 8.33
C LYS A 446 8.61 -38.07 8.25
N GLU A 447 9.18 -37.08 8.94
CA GLU A 447 8.75 -35.67 8.93
C GLU A 447 8.75 -35.08 7.51
N ALA A 448 7.83 -34.17 7.16
CA ALA A 448 7.74 -33.55 5.83
C ALA A 448 8.91 -32.58 5.52
N LEU A 449 9.74 -32.27 6.52
CA LEU A 449 10.92 -31.44 6.42
C LEU A 449 12.19 -32.30 6.59
N ALA A 450 13.15 -32.13 5.69
CA ALA A 450 14.47 -32.73 5.79
C ALA A 450 15.51 -31.64 6.00
N GLU A 451 16.10 -31.57 7.21
CA GLU A 451 17.14 -30.58 7.53
C GLU A 451 18.44 -30.91 6.78
N LEU A 452 19.07 -29.87 6.21
CA LEU A 452 20.28 -30.02 5.40
C LEU A 452 21.54 -29.94 6.27
N GLU A 453 22.43 -30.94 6.14
CA GLU A 453 23.72 -30.98 6.85
C GLU A 453 24.65 -29.80 6.51
N ARG A 454 24.58 -29.28 5.28
CA ARG A 454 25.43 -28.20 4.76
C ARG A 454 24.60 -27.04 4.21
N ALA A 455 23.82 -26.40 5.07
CA ALA A 455 22.98 -25.25 4.72
C ALA A 455 23.71 -24.13 3.94
N GLN A 456 25.01 -23.92 4.21
CA GLN A 456 25.84 -22.91 3.54
C GLN A 456 26.28 -23.29 2.10
N ALA A 457 26.01 -24.52 1.65
CA ALA A 457 26.35 -24.94 0.29
C ALA A 457 25.58 -24.14 -0.79
N ALA A 458 24.46 -23.51 -0.41
CA ALA A 458 23.69 -22.59 -1.25
C ALA A 458 23.22 -23.20 -2.59
N VAL A 459 22.93 -24.51 -2.58
CA VAL A 459 22.44 -25.29 -3.72
C VAL A 459 20.92 -25.39 -3.62
N PHE A 460 20.22 -24.89 -4.65
CA PHE A 460 18.76 -24.94 -4.75
C PHE A 460 18.34 -25.56 -6.08
N TYR A 461 17.22 -26.28 -6.10
CA TYR A 461 16.65 -26.89 -7.30
C TYR A 461 15.28 -26.31 -7.64
N ASP A 462 15.03 -26.06 -8.92
CA ASP A 462 13.81 -25.40 -9.40
C ASP A 462 12.53 -26.25 -9.24
N ARG A 463 12.62 -27.58 -9.10
CA ARG A 463 11.47 -28.45 -8.81
C ARG A 463 11.21 -28.65 -7.31
N ASP A 464 12.06 -28.11 -6.45
CA ASP A 464 11.98 -28.28 -5.01
C ASP A 464 11.47 -27.02 -4.29
N CYS A 465 11.14 -27.16 -3.01
CA CYS A 465 10.83 -26.06 -2.13
C CYS A 465 11.67 -26.17 -0.86
N TYR A 466 12.02 -25.02 -0.29
CA TYR A 466 12.91 -24.95 0.87
C TYR A 466 12.37 -24.00 1.92
N ILE A 467 12.60 -24.32 3.18
CA ILE A 467 12.36 -23.44 4.31
C ILE A 467 13.73 -23.06 4.88
N VAL A 468 13.95 -21.78 5.14
CA VAL A 468 15.21 -21.26 5.69
C VAL A 468 14.89 -20.46 6.95
N LEU A 469 15.42 -20.89 8.08
CA LEU A 469 15.35 -20.15 9.35
C LEU A 469 16.70 -19.49 9.58
N TYR A 470 16.69 -18.17 9.66
CA TYR A 470 17.87 -17.36 9.89
C TYR A 470 17.71 -16.54 11.16
N THR A 471 18.69 -16.61 12.06
CA THR A 471 18.71 -15.87 13.33
C THR A 471 19.95 -14.99 13.40
N TYR A 472 19.74 -13.69 13.64
CA TYR A 472 20.81 -12.71 13.79
C TYR A 472 20.65 -11.90 15.07
N HIS A 473 21.76 -11.40 15.60
CA HIS A 473 21.78 -10.65 16.84
C HIS A 473 21.64 -9.15 16.58
N ALA A 474 20.52 -8.54 16.98
CA ALA A 474 20.28 -7.11 16.86
C ALA A 474 20.37 -6.41 18.23
N PRO A 475 20.47 -5.08 18.30
CA PRO A 475 20.45 -4.35 19.57
C PRO A 475 19.19 -4.56 20.42
N THR A 476 18.08 -4.95 19.79
CA THR A 476 16.81 -5.29 20.45
C THR A 476 16.74 -6.76 20.89
N GLY A 477 17.85 -7.50 20.80
CA GLY A 477 17.94 -8.94 21.02
C GLY A 477 17.87 -9.73 19.71
N ASP A 478 17.87 -11.05 19.85
CA ASP A 478 17.84 -11.97 18.70
C ASP A 478 16.59 -11.76 17.86
N GLN A 479 16.82 -11.63 16.55
CA GLN A 479 15.77 -11.53 15.54
C GLN A 479 15.86 -12.73 14.62
N THR A 480 14.70 -13.14 14.11
CA THR A 480 14.58 -14.35 13.31
C THR A 480 13.74 -14.08 12.06
N VAL A 481 14.19 -14.59 10.92
CA VAL A 481 13.47 -14.58 9.65
C VAL A 481 13.25 -16.00 9.17
N LEU A 482 12.02 -16.32 8.82
CA LEU A 482 11.60 -17.60 8.26
C LEU A 482 11.24 -17.41 6.79
N TYR A 483 12.16 -17.78 5.90
CA TYR A 483 11.93 -17.77 4.46
C TYR A 483 11.31 -19.07 4.00
N TYR A 484 10.31 -18.97 3.14
CA TYR A 484 9.79 -20.07 2.36
C TYR A 484 10.09 -19.80 0.87
N TRP A 485 11.05 -20.55 0.32
CA TRP A 485 11.51 -20.43 -1.05
C TRP A 485 10.83 -21.49 -1.94
N MET A 486 10.28 -21.04 -3.07
CA MET A 486 9.51 -21.85 -4.02
C MET A 486 10.24 -21.91 -5.37
N GLY A 487 10.65 -23.11 -5.78
CA GLY A 487 11.23 -23.33 -7.10
C GLY A 487 10.21 -23.08 -8.21
N GLY A 488 10.65 -22.52 -9.34
CA GLY A 488 9.79 -22.13 -10.46
C GLY A 488 9.05 -23.32 -11.08
N SER A 489 9.71 -24.47 -11.13
CA SER A 489 9.19 -25.74 -11.67
C SER A 489 8.64 -26.66 -10.57
N SER A 490 8.50 -26.17 -9.33
CA SER A 490 7.98 -26.98 -8.22
C SER A 490 6.50 -27.33 -8.41
N PRO A 491 6.07 -28.57 -8.12
CA PRO A 491 4.66 -28.95 -8.20
C PRO A 491 3.77 -28.21 -7.18
N ASN A 492 2.50 -27.94 -7.53
CA ASN A 492 1.58 -27.20 -6.65
C ASN A 492 1.31 -27.89 -5.30
N ASP A 493 1.22 -29.22 -5.29
CA ASP A 493 1.07 -30.01 -4.07
C ASP A 493 2.28 -29.85 -3.14
N LEU A 494 3.49 -29.83 -3.69
CA LEU A 494 4.72 -29.57 -2.94
C LEU A 494 4.75 -28.14 -2.40
N ARG A 495 4.29 -27.16 -3.20
CA ARG A 495 4.15 -25.76 -2.76
C ARG A 495 3.15 -25.60 -1.61
N ASN A 496 2.00 -26.28 -1.71
CA ASN A 496 0.99 -26.25 -0.66
C ASN A 496 1.49 -26.90 0.63
N LEU A 497 2.20 -28.02 0.52
CA LEU A 497 2.85 -28.68 1.67
C LEU A 497 3.90 -27.76 2.31
N GLY A 498 4.79 -27.16 1.51
CA GLY A 498 5.80 -26.23 2.03
C GLY A 498 5.20 -25.01 2.73
N ALA A 499 4.11 -24.44 2.18
CA ALA A 499 3.40 -23.34 2.82
C ALA A 499 2.78 -23.75 4.17
N LYS A 500 2.20 -24.95 4.25
CA LYS A 500 1.68 -25.51 5.51
C LYS A 500 2.79 -25.70 6.54
N GLU A 501 3.88 -26.39 6.17
CA GLU A 501 4.99 -26.66 7.08
C GLU A 501 5.68 -25.37 7.57
N ALA A 502 5.77 -24.34 6.72
CA ALA A 502 6.25 -23.02 7.11
C ALA A 502 5.31 -22.34 8.13
N LYS A 503 3.99 -22.46 7.97
CA LYS A 503 3.00 -21.94 8.94
C LYS A 503 3.07 -22.71 10.28
N ASP A 504 3.23 -24.03 10.22
CA ASP A 504 3.34 -24.88 11.41
C ASP A 504 4.62 -24.55 12.18
N LEU A 505 5.77 -24.41 11.49
CA LEU A 505 7.03 -23.99 12.11
C LEU A 505 6.95 -22.57 12.69
N TYR A 506 6.34 -21.62 11.98
CA TYR A 506 6.10 -20.27 12.50
C TYR A 506 5.29 -20.28 13.80
N THR A 507 4.26 -21.14 13.87
CA THR A 507 3.43 -21.29 15.07
C THR A 507 4.23 -21.92 16.21
N LYS A 508 5.04 -22.96 15.94
CA LYS A 508 5.95 -23.58 16.93
C LYS A 508 6.98 -22.58 17.48
N LEU A 509 7.43 -21.63 16.67
CA LEU A 509 8.33 -20.54 17.05
C LEU A 509 7.60 -19.35 17.73
N GLY A 510 6.38 -19.57 18.24
CA GLY A 510 5.63 -18.57 18.99
C GLY A 510 5.15 -17.38 18.16
N ARG A 511 5.03 -17.53 16.83
CA ARG A 511 4.59 -16.46 15.91
C ARG A 511 5.48 -15.20 15.93
N SER A 512 6.72 -15.34 16.40
CA SER A 512 7.67 -14.23 16.52
C SER A 512 8.52 -13.92 15.28
N PRO A 513 8.92 -14.91 14.44
CA PRO A 513 9.77 -14.62 13.28
C PRO A 513 9.10 -13.74 12.23
N VAL A 514 9.88 -12.96 11.49
CA VAL A 514 9.43 -12.37 10.22
C VAL A 514 9.21 -13.50 9.23
N GLN A 515 8.02 -13.59 8.63
CA GLN A 515 7.73 -14.59 7.60
C GLN A 515 8.00 -14.01 6.22
N ALA A 516 8.69 -14.74 5.35
CA ALA A 516 9.01 -14.29 4.01
C ALA A 516 8.66 -15.34 2.96
N TRP A 517 7.88 -14.97 1.95
CA TRP A 517 7.55 -15.81 0.79
C TRP A 517 8.41 -15.38 -0.39
N VAL A 518 9.20 -16.30 -0.92
CA VAL A 518 10.19 -16.02 -1.96
C VAL A 518 10.01 -16.99 -3.13
N TYR A 519 9.91 -16.45 -4.34
CA TYR A 519 9.90 -17.25 -5.56
C TYR A 519 11.29 -17.24 -6.20
N GLN A 520 11.63 -18.33 -6.88
CA GLN A 520 12.85 -18.43 -7.67
C GLN A 520 13.02 -17.23 -8.61
N GLY A 521 14.22 -16.64 -8.60
CA GLY A 521 14.59 -15.49 -9.43
C GLY A 521 14.09 -14.14 -8.88
N LYS A 522 13.35 -14.16 -7.77
CA LYS A 522 12.84 -12.98 -7.06
C LYS A 522 13.42 -12.90 -5.65
N GLU A 523 14.54 -13.53 -5.37
CA GLU A 523 15.13 -13.56 -4.03
C GLU A 523 15.42 -12.13 -3.51
N PRO A 524 14.99 -11.77 -2.30
CA PRO A 524 15.31 -10.47 -1.71
C PRO A 524 16.79 -10.38 -1.35
N ALA A 525 17.31 -9.16 -1.27
CA ALA A 525 18.74 -8.91 -1.12
C ALA A 525 19.37 -9.62 0.09
N HIS A 526 18.67 -9.61 1.23
CA HIS A 526 19.09 -10.33 2.42
C HIS A 526 19.17 -11.85 2.23
N PHE A 527 18.25 -12.46 1.49
CA PHE A 527 18.29 -13.90 1.23
C PHE A 527 19.56 -14.31 0.48
N LEU A 528 19.97 -13.52 -0.52
CA LEU A 528 21.22 -13.73 -1.25
C LEU A 528 22.46 -13.47 -0.38
N GLN A 529 22.40 -12.45 0.48
CA GLN A 529 23.46 -12.08 1.41
C GLN A 529 23.76 -13.18 2.44
N ILE A 530 22.74 -13.89 2.95
CA ILE A 530 22.90 -15.03 3.89
C ILE A 530 23.82 -16.11 3.30
N PHE A 531 23.73 -16.35 1.99
CA PHE A 531 24.58 -17.31 1.27
C PHE A 531 25.88 -16.71 0.74
N LYS A 532 26.26 -15.51 1.20
CA LYS A 532 27.49 -14.80 0.83
C LYS A 532 27.67 -14.70 -0.69
N GLY A 533 26.57 -14.54 -1.42
CA GLY A 533 26.56 -14.44 -2.88
C GLY A 533 26.91 -15.73 -3.64
N ARG A 534 26.74 -16.90 -3.01
CA ARG A 534 27.01 -18.22 -3.60
C ARG A 534 25.75 -19.02 -3.96
N MET A 535 24.58 -18.40 -3.86
CA MET A 535 23.32 -19.07 -4.18
C MET A 535 23.23 -19.41 -5.66
N ILE A 536 23.09 -20.70 -5.95
CA ILE A 536 22.92 -21.23 -7.31
C ILE A 536 21.62 -22.02 -7.38
N THR A 537 20.80 -21.71 -8.38
CA THR A 537 19.61 -22.49 -8.71
C THR A 537 19.87 -23.39 -9.92
N TYR A 538 19.67 -24.70 -9.71
CA TYR A 538 19.81 -25.75 -10.70
C TYR A 538 18.44 -26.21 -11.22
N VAL A 539 18.42 -26.81 -12.39
CA VAL A 539 17.22 -27.33 -13.04
C VAL A 539 17.06 -28.81 -12.67
N GLY A 540 15.87 -29.23 -12.24
CA GLY A 540 15.58 -30.59 -11.78
C GLY A 540 15.26 -30.63 -10.29
N SER A 541 15.52 -31.77 -9.65
CA SER A 541 15.29 -31.96 -8.21
C SER A 541 16.57 -32.46 -7.52
N ALA A 542 16.72 -32.13 -6.23
CA ALA A 542 17.85 -32.62 -5.44
C ALA A 542 17.91 -34.17 -5.39
N THR A 543 16.76 -34.84 -5.50
CA THR A 543 16.67 -36.30 -5.51
C THR A 543 17.24 -36.95 -6.76
N ASP A 544 17.46 -36.17 -7.83
CA ASP A 544 18.11 -36.65 -9.05
C ASP A 544 19.61 -36.96 -8.81
N TYR A 545 20.20 -36.37 -7.77
CA TYR A 545 21.62 -36.52 -7.42
C TYR A 545 21.84 -37.19 -6.06
N ASP A 546 20.92 -37.03 -5.11
CA ASP A 546 20.88 -37.77 -3.85
C ASP A 546 19.46 -38.32 -3.58
N PRO A 547 19.17 -39.57 -3.99
CA PRO A 547 17.86 -40.18 -3.80
C PRO A 547 17.42 -40.27 -2.33
N THR A 548 18.35 -40.22 -1.37
CA THR A 548 18.00 -40.23 0.06
C THR A 548 17.34 -38.92 0.51
N GLY A 549 17.56 -37.83 -0.25
CA GLY A 549 17.05 -36.50 0.03
C GLY A 549 17.63 -35.84 1.28
N ARG A 550 18.71 -36.40 1.86
CA ARG A 550 19.38 -35.85 3.05
C ARG A 550 20.36 -34.75 2.70
N ARG A 551 20.94 -34.80 1.50
CA ARG A 551 21.87 -33.80 0.98
C ARG A 551 21.30 -33.16 -0.27
N VAL A 552 21.81 -31.98 -0.56
CA VAL A 552 21.53 -31.26 -1.81
C VAL A 552 22.88 -31.04 -2.47
N LEU A 553 23.16 -31.85 -3.49
CA LEU A 553 24.44 -31.86 -4.19
C LEU A 553 24.35 -31.04 -5.47
N ALA A 554 25.43 -30.35 -5.83
CA ALA A 554 25.54 -29.67 -7.11
C ALA A 554 25.85 -30.69 -8.23
N PRO A 555 25.36 -30.48 -9.47
CA PRO A 555 25.73 -31.30 -10.62
C PRO A 555 27.24 -31.22 -10.89
N SER A 556 27.86 -32.34 -11.27
CA SER A 556 29.30 -32.42 -11.55
C SER A 556 29.71 -31.67 -12.82
N ARG A 557 28.81 -31.52 -13.79
CA ARG A 557 29.08 -30.80 -15.04
C ARG A 557 27.94 -29.84 -15.35
N VAL A 558 28.20 -28.54 -15.25
CA VAL A 558 27.15 -27.51 -15.33
C VAL A 558 27.72 -26.19 -15.82
N LEU A 559 26.91 -25.45 -16.59
CA LEU A 559 27.17 -24.06 -16.94
C LEU A 559 26.23 -23.18 -16.13
N ILE A 560 26.78 -22.22 -15.39
CA ILE A 560 26.05 -21.32 -14.51
C ILE A 560 26.20 -19.90 -15.05
N ARG A 561 25.10 -19.22 -15.34
CA ARG A 561 25.13 -17.78 -15.57
C ARG A 561 25.15 -17.06 -14.22
N VAL A 562 26.05 -16.08 -14.09
CA VAL A 562 26.18 -15.27 -12.89
C VAL A 562 25.69 -13.84 -13.16
N SER A 563 24.93 -13.30 -12.21
CA SER A 563 24.44 -11.91 -12.25
C SER A 563 24.54 -11.25 -10.88
N GLY A 564 24.67 -9.93 -10.85
CA GLY A 564 24.78 -9.12 -9.64
C GLY A 564 26.20 -8.56 -9.44
N GLN A 565 26.30 -7.42 -8.77
CA GLN A 565 27.58 -6.77 -8.47
C GLN A 565 28.04 -7.00 -7.03
N TYR A 566 27.11 -7.33 -6.14
CA TYR A 566 27.38 -7.53 -4.72
C TYR A 566 26.78 -8.85 -4.25
N ALA A 567 27.23 -9.36 -3.09
CA ALA A 567 26.70 -10.61 -2.52
C ALA A 567 25.16 -10.59 -2.36
N ARG A 568 24.60 -9.44 -1.96
CA ARG A 568 23.14 -9.20 -1.85
C ARG A 568 22.38 -9.13 -3.18
N GLU A 569 23.07 -9.16 -4.31
CA GLU A 569 22.49 -9.17 -5.67
C GLU A 569 22.86 -10.43 -6.46
N ALA A 570 23.84 -11.18 -5.97
CA ALA A 570 24.49 -12.28 -6.64
C ALA A 570 23.54 -13.48 -6.82
N ARG A 571 23.29 -13.87 -8.07
CA ARG A 571 22.50 -15.04 -8.44
C ARG A 571 23.26 -15.90 -9.43
N GLY A 572 23.37 -17.19 -9.15
CA GLY A 572 23.77 -18.23 -10.09
C GLY A 572 22.56 -18.97 -10.62
N VAL A 573 22.46 -19.16 -11.94
CA VAL A 573 21.39 -19.95 -12.57
C VAL A 573 21.99 -20.92 -13.58
N GLU A 574 21.64 -22.20 -13.49
CA GLU A 574 22.02 -23.20 -14.48
C GLU A 574 21.47 -22.85 -15.88
N VAL A 575 22.29 -23.06 -16.91
CA VAL A 575 21.93 -22.87 -18.32
C VAL A 575 22.07 -24.20 -19.05
N ARG A 576 21.04 -24.61 -19.81
CA ARG A 576 20.99 -25.85 -20.61
C ARG A 576 20.84 -25.58 -22.11
N ASP A 577 21.26 -26.54 -22.93
CA ASP A 577 21.02 -26.55 -24.39
C ASP A 577 19.53 -26.79 -24.66
N GLY A 578 18.85 -25.79 -25.23
CA GLY A 578 17.40 -25.80 -25.46
C GLY A 578 16.76 -24.52 -24.91
N GLY A 579 16.57 -23.53 -25.78
CA GLY A 579 16.05 -22.21 -25.42
C GLY A 579 14.63 -22.21 -24.84
N ALA A 580 14.36 -21.18 -24.04
CA ALA A 580 13.10 -20.84 -23.41
C ALA A 580 12.60 -21.84 -22.35
N GLY A 581 12.07 -21.30 -21.25
CA GLY A 581 11.48 -22.11 -20.19
C GLY A 581 10.50 -23.13 -20.76
N GLY A 582 10.73 -24.41 -20.44
CA GLY A 582 9.76 -25.47 -20.60
C GLY A 582 8.59 -25.26 -19.64
N GLY A 583 7.75 -24.27 -19.94
CA GLY A 583 6.33 -24.40 -19.73
C GLY A 583 5.86 -25.50 -20.68
N GLY A 584 5.64 -26.70 -20.14
CA GLY A 584 5.12 -27.81 -20.91
C GLY A 584 3.79 -27.42 -21.57
N ALA A 585 3.74 -27.56 -22.90
CA ALA A 585 2.47 -27.67 -23.61
C ALA A 585 1.82 -28.99 -23.18
N GLY A 586 0.76 -28.90 -22.38
CA GLY A 586 0.04 -30.03 -21.81
C GLY A 586 -1.21 -29.63 -21.02
N SER A 587 -2.21 -29.13 -21.74
CA SER A 587 -3.64 -28.95 -21.36
C SER A 587 -4.04 -27.75 -20.48
N GLY A 588 -4.65 -26.76 -21.15
CA GLY A 588 -5.91 -26.11 -20.75
C GLY A 588 -6.00 -25.40 -19.40
N GLY A 589 -5.55 -24.13 -19.35
CA GLY A 589 -5.90 -23.20 -18.27
C GLY A 589 -5.54 -21.77 -18.64
N ALA A 590 -6.52 -21.00 -19.12
CA ALA A 590 -6.35 -19.59 -19.47
C ALA A 590 -6.09 -18.73 -18.21
N GLY A 591 -5.06 -17.88 -18.25
CA GLY A 591 -4.93 -16.75 -17.33
C GLY A 591 -3.51 -16.27 -17.06
N SER A 592 -3.27 -14.98 -17.31
CA SER A 592 -2.15 -14.15 -16.85
C SER A 592 -0.81 -14.27 -17.60
N GLY A 593 -0.66 -13.43 -18.63
CA GLY A 593 0.63 -13.08 -19.22
C GLY A 593 1.49 -12.30 -18.24
N GLY A 594 2.41 -13.00 -17.59
CA GLY A 594 3.50 -12.39 -16.83
C GLY A 594 4.59 -11.90 -17.78
N VAL A 595 4.72 -10.58 -17.93
CA VAL A 595 5.96 -9.95 -18.41
C VAL A 595 6.96 -10.02 -17.25
N GLY A 596 7.44 -11.23 -16.96
CA GLY A 596 8.65 -11.40 -16.19
C GLY A 596 9.79 -10.83 -17.01
N ASN A 597 10.50 -9.83 -16.47
CA ASN A 597 11.72 -9.27 -17.06
C ASN A 597 12.90 -10.27 -16.97
N GLY A 598 12.64 -11.54 -17.34
CA GLY A 598 13.56 -12.66 -17.37
C GLY A 598 13.39 -13.55 -18.63
N GLY A 599 12.66 -13.08 -19.64
CA GLY A 599 12.28 -13.91 -20.80
C GLY A 599 12.27 -13.19 -22.14
N ALA A 600 13.28 -12.37 -22.44
CA ALA A 600 13.64 -12.00 -23.81
C ALA A 600 15.12 -11.53 -23.83
N GLY A 601 16.04 -12.40 -24.28
CA GLY A 601 17.47 -12.10 -24.46
C GLY A 601 18.35 -12.14 -23.19
N SER A 602 18.42 -13.28 -22.50
CA SER A 602 19.10 -13.36 -21.19
C SER A 602 20.62 -13.57 -21.28
N GLY A 603 21.33 -12.59 -21.83
CA GLY A 603 22.79 -12.53 -21.70
C GLY A 603 23.25 -12.34 -20.25
N GLY A 604 24.49 -12.72 -19.96
CA GLY A 604 25.16 -12.55 -18.68
C GLY A 604 26.54 -11.93 -18.88
N ALA A 605 26.99 -11.13 -17.92
CA ALA A 605 28.33 -10.58 -17.92
C ALA A 605 29.38 -11.65 -17.60
N CYS A 606 29.05 -12.61 -16.72
CA CYS A 606 29.94 -13.69 -16.31
C CYS A 606 29.23 -15.05 -16.28
N TYR A 607 29.99 -16.11 -16.53
CA TYR A 607 29.54 -17.50 -16.46
C TYR A 607 30.56 -18.35 -15.70
N VAL A 608 30.09 -19.34 -14.95
CA VAL A 608 30.92 -20.34 -14.29
C VAL A 608 30.65 -21.69 -14.96
N LEU A 609 31.69 -22.27 -15.56
CA LEU A 609 31.65 -23.64 -16.09
C LEU A 609 32.30 -24.57 -15.08
N ARG A 610 31.56 -25.57 -14.61
CA ARG A 610 32.10 -26.68 -13.81
C ARG A 610 32.14 -27.95 -14.66
N ASP A 611 33.26 -28.64 -14.61
CA ASP A 611 33.45 -29.97 -15.21
C ASP A 611 34.26 -30.84 -14.25
N ALA A 612 33.55 -31.66 -13.47
CA ALA A 612 34.08 -32.43 -12.35
C ALA A 612 34.84 -31.54 -11.34
N ALA A 613 36.15 -31.74 -11.19
CA ALA A 613 36.99 -30.96 -10.28
C ALA A 613 37.50 -29.63 -10.87
N ARG A 614 37.30 -29.40 -12.18
CA ARG A 614 37.78 -28.19 -12.86
C ARG A 614 36.67 -27.14 -12.93
N ALA A 615 37.03 -25.88 -12.70
CA ALA A 615 36.14 -24.74 -12.85
C ALA A 615 36.77 -23.65 -13.72
N TRP A 616 35.96 -23.00 -14.54
CA TRP A 616 36.33 -21.80 -15.29
C TRP A 616 35.35 -20.68 -14.99
N VAL A 617 35.86 -19.46 -14.86
CA VAL A 617 35.06 -18.24 -14.76
C VAL A 617 35.26 -17.49 -16.06
N TRP A 618 34.26 -17.53 -16.94
CA TRP A 618 34.27 -16.78 -18.20
C TRP A 618 33.64 -15.41 -17.99
N CYS A 619 34.27 -14.35 -18.49
CA CYS A 619 33.83 -12.97 -18.34
C CYS A 619 33.75 -12.28 -19.70
N ALA A 620 32.59 -11.74 -20.02
CA ALA A 620 32.35 -10.89 -21.17
C ALA A 620 33.23 -9.62 -21.11
N ALA A 621 33.47 -9.00 -22.27
CA ALA A 621 34.15 -7.71 -22.34
C ALA A 621 33.39 -6.61 -21.58
N SER A 622 32.06 -6.71 -21.50
CA SER A 622 31.18 -5.81 -20.75
C SER A 622 31.17 -6.04 -19.24
N ALA A 623 31.80 -7.11 -18.72
CA ALA A 623 31.74 -7.42 -17.30
C ALA A 623 32.54 -6.42 -16.45
N THR A 624 31.89 -5.84 -15.44
CA THR A 624 32.53 -4.93 -14.48
C THR A 624 33.48 -5.69 -13.54
N GLY A 625 34.35 -4.97 -12.81
CA GLY A 625 35.22 -5.59 -11.80
C GLY A 625 34.41 -6.33 -10.73
N ASP A 626 33.34 -5.71 -10.24
CA ASP A 626 32.47 -6.27 -9.21
C ASP A 626 31.74 -7.54 -9.68
N GLU A 627 31.23 -7.56 -10.92
CA GLU A 627 30.59 -8.77 -11.50
C GLU A 627 31.58 -9.93 -11.60
N ARG A 628 32.85 -9.66 -11.92
CA ARG A 628 33.91 -10.67 -11.97
C ARG A 628 34.18 -11.23 -10.58
N GLU A 629 34.30 -10.39 -9.55
CA GLU A 629 34.51 -10.85 -8.18
C GLU A 629 33.33 -11.70 -7.67
N VAL A 630 32.10 -11.32 -7.98
CA VAL A 630 30.92 -12.14 -7.70
C VAL A 630 31.03 -13.51 -8.39
N ALA A 631 31.40 -13.56 -9.66
CA ALA A 631 31.54 -14.82 -10.39
C ALA A 631 32.68 -15.72 -9.87
N LYS A 632 33.81 -15.14 -9.46
CA LYS A 632 34.91 -15.86 -8.80
C LYS A 632 34.45 -16.45 -7.47
N ASN A 633 33.75 -15.67 -6.65
CA ASN A 633 33.22 -16.15 -5.37
C ASN A 633 32.14 -17.25 -5.56
N MET A 634 31.31 -17.14 -6.61
CA MET A 634 30.31 -18.15 -6.98
C MET A 634 30.94 -19.49 -7.38
N ALA A 635 32.10 -19.47 -8.03
CA ALA A 635 32.83 -20.69 -8.37
C ALA A 635 33.19 -21.49 -7.12
N ALA A 636 33.54 -20.82 -6.02
CA ALA A 636 33.80 -21.37 -4.69
C ALA A 636 34.90 -22.47 -4.63
N THR A 637 35.66 -22.62 -5.71
CA THR A 637 36.79 -23.54 -5.89
C THR A 637 37.91 -22.84 -6.64
N GLU A 638 39.09 -23.45 -6.70
CA GLU A 638 40.11 -23.04 -7.66
C GLU A 638 39.52 -23.03 -9.07
N HIS A 639 39.79 -21.97 -9.81
CA HIS A 639 39.18 -21.74 -11.11
C HIS A 639 40.15 -21.02 -12.05
N THR A 640 39.96 -21.25 -13.35
CA THR A 640 40.67 -20.51 -14.40
C THR A 640 39.82 -19.32 -14.86
N LEU A 641 40.33 -18.10 -14.72
CA LEU A 641 39.68 -16.91 -15.27
C LEU A 641 39.89 -16.86 -16.79
N VAL A 642 38.80 -16.66 -17.53
CA VAL A 642 38.77 -16.62 -18.99
C VAL A 642 38.09 -15.33 -19.43
N MET A 643 38.78 -14.50 -20.21
CA MET A 643 38.20 -13.27 -20.76
C MET A 643 37.68 -13.52 -22.18
N GLN A 644 36.58 -12.89 -22.54
CA GLN A 644 36.03 -12.95 -23.89
C GLN A 644 37.09 -12.55 -24.93
N GLY A 645 37.28 -13.39 -25.95
CA GLY A 645 38.31 -13.24 -26.98
C GLY A 645 39.70 -13.76 -26.58
N LYS A 646 39.87 -14.27 -25.35
CA LYS A 646 41.11 -14.88 -24.85
C LYS A 646 40.89 -16.32 -24.37
N GLU A 647 39.89 -17.00 -24.90
CA GLU A 647 39.55 -18.37 -24.54
C GLU A 647 40.57 -19.39 -25.07
N LYS A 648 41.01 -20.30 -24.20
CA LYS A 648 41.94 -21.39 -24.55
C LYS A 648 41.18 -22.63 -25.06
N ALA A 649 41.89 -23.51 -25.77
CA ALA A 649 41.29 -24.72 -26.34
C ALA A 649 40.68 -25.66 -25.28
N ASP A 650 41.29 -25.77 -24.10
CA ASP A 650 40.80 -26.60 -23.01
C ASP A 650 39.44 -26.13 -22.47
N PHE A 651 39.23 -24.82 -22.36
CA PHE A 651 37.92 -24.24 -22.03
C PHE A 651 36.87 -24.60 -23.07
N TRP A 652 37.19 -24.45 -24.36
CA TRP A 652 36.26 -24.77 -25.45
C TRP A 652 35.90 -26.26 -25.51
N THR A 653 36.87 -27.13 -25.21
CA THR A 653 36.65 -28.58 -25.10
C THR A 653 35.74 -28.92 -23.92
N ALA A 654 35.93 -28.30 -22.76
CA ALA A 654 35.06 -28.50 -21.59
C ALA A 654 33.63 -28.00 -21.84
N LEU A 655 33.50 -26.84 -22.48
CA LEU A 655 32.20 -26.24 -22.80
C LEU A 655 31.44 -27.06 -23.85
N GLY A 656 32.13 -27.58 -24.87
CA GLY A 656 31.57 -28.44 -25.91
C GLY A 656 30.67 -27.67 -26.90
N ASN A 657 29.50 -28.21 -27.20
CA ASN A 657 28.47 -27.66 -28.08
C ASN A 657 27.71 -26.44 -27.48
N ARG A 658 27.88 -26.19 -26.17
CA ARG A 658 27.24 -25.11 -25.40
C ARG A 658 27.78 -23.70 -25.64
N ARG A 659 28.65 -23.49 -26.65
CA ARG A 659 29.27 -22.17 -26.91
C ARG A 659 28.24 -21.06 -27.12
N HIS A 660 27.14 -21.40 -27.80
CA HIS A 660 26.04 -20.48 -28.09
C HIS A 660 25.29 -19.99 -26.83
N LEU A 661 25.49 -20.64 -25.68
CA LEU A 661 24.91 -20.22 -24.39
C LEU A 661 25.68 -19.06 -23.74
N LEU A 662 26.92 -18.79 -24.16
CA LEU A 662 27.68 -17.63 -23.70
C LEU A 662 27.22 -16.38 -24.42
N VAL A 663 26.11 -15.81 -23.95
CA VAL A 663 25.58 -14.55 -24.49
C VAL A 663 26.04 -13.40 -23.59
N PRO A 664 26.89 -12.48 -24.06
CA PRO A 664 27.27 -11.28 -23.31
C PRO A 664 26.05 -10.37 -23.09
N SER A 665 25.86 -9.87 -21.86
CA SER A 665 24.92 -8.77 -21.62
C SER A 665 25.58 -7.41 -21.86
N PRO A 666 24.86 -6.38 -22.33
CA PRO A 666 25.37 -5.01 -22.31
C PRO A 666 25.61 -4.54 -20.87
N LEU A 667 26.43 -3.50 -20.71
CA LEU A 667 26.62 -2.82 -19.42
C LEU A 667 25.27 -2.37 -18.89
N LYS A 668 24.92 -2.80 -17.67
CA LYS A 668 23.68 -2.41 -17.02
C LYS A 668 23.87 -1.11 -16.27
N GLU A 669 23.00 -0.15 -16.52
CA GLU A 669 22.91 1.05 -15.69
C GLU A 669 22.40 0.71 -14.29
N VAL A 670 22.82 1.54 -13.33
CA VAL A 670 22.36 1.51 -11.94
C VAL A 670 20.84 1.72 -11.91
N GLN A 671 20.09 0.67 -11.55
CA GLN A 671 18.65 0.79 -11.31
C GLN A 671 18.36 1.79 -10.19
N ARG A 672 17.39 2.68 -10.37
CA ARG A 672 16.96 3.66 -9.37
C ARG A 672 15.53 3.29 -8.95
N PRO A 673 15.35 2.39 -7.97
CA PRO A 673 14.02 1.95 -7.58
C PRO A 673 13.22 3.13 -7.07
N LEU A 674 11.90 3.06 -7.18
CA LEU A 674 11.02 4.07 -6.62
C LEU A 674 11.09 4.08 -5.07
N PRO A 675 10.81 5.23 -4.42
CA PRO A 675 10.68 5.30 -2.96
C PRO A 675 9.59 4.35 -2.43
N PRO A 676 9.71 3.86 -1.18
CA PRO A 676 8.69 3.00 -0.58
C PRO A 676 7.36 3.74 -0.43
N ARG A 677 6.25 3.00 -0.55
CA ARG A 677 4.87 3.52 -0.42
C ARG A 677 4.14 2.80 0.70
N LEU A 678 3.46 3.54 1.58
CA LEU A 678 2.64 2.97 2.66
C LEU A 678 1.17 2.97 2.27
N PHE A 679 0.49 1.88 2.55
CA PHE A 679 -0.95 1.73 2.40
C PHE A 679 -1.54 1.23 3.70
N TYR A 680 -2.68 1.79 4.08
CA TYR A 680 -3.49 1.22 5.13
C TYR A 680 -4.53 0.27 4.49
N VAL A 681 -4.66 -0.92 5.06
CA VAL A 681 -5.55 -1.99 4.59
C VAL A 681 -6.89 -1.91 5.31
N SER A 682 -7.99 -1.74 4.57
CA SER A 682 -9.32 -1.98 5.12
C SER A 682 -9.67 -3.44 4.93
N LEU A 683 -10.15 -4.06 6.01
CA LEU A 683 -10.48 -5.48 6.04
C LEU A 683 -12.00 -5.61 5.95
N GLY A 684 -12.53 -6.00 4.79
CA GLY A 684 -13.96 -6.26 4.58
C GLY A 684 -14.38 -7.67 5.03
N VAL A 685 -15.22 -8.35 4.25
CA VAL A 685 -15.39 -9.81 4.35
C VAL A 685 -14.09 -10.52 3.92
N PRO A 686 -13.86 -11.80 4.29
CA PRO A 686 -12.66 -12.53 3.87
C PRO A 686 -12.41 -12.41 2.36
N ALA A 687 -11.15 -12.22 1.97
CA ALA A 687 -10.69 -11.96 0.60
C ALA A 687 -11.14 -10.64 -0.06
N GLN A 688 -11.89 -9.77 0.63
CA GLN A 688 -12.22 -8.42 0.17
C GLN A 688 -11.44 -7.37 0.96
N TYR A 689 -10.38 -6.87 0.34
CA TYR A 689 -9.51 -5.84 0.91
C TYR A 689 -9.54 -4.58 0.06
N SER A 690 -9.45 -3.41 0.70
CA SER A 690 -9.16 -2.15 0.03
C SER A 690 -7.88 -1.51 0.58
N PHE A 691 -7.13 -0.88 -0.32
CA PHE A 691 -5.83 -0.30 -0.02
C PHE A 691 -5.89 1.20 -0.27
N GLU A 692 -5.67 1.97 0.79
CA GLU A 692 -5.62 3.42 0.72
C GLU A 692 -4.20 3.89 1.02
N GLU A 693 -3.62 4.62 0.08
CA GLU A 693 -2.25 5.12 0.19
C GLU A 693 -2.16 6.20 1.26
N ILE A 694 -1.12 6.12 2.09
CA ILE A 694 -0.71 7.17 3.03
C ILE A 694 0.54 7.80 2.46
N VAL A 695 0.35 8.94 1.82
CA VAL A 695 1.44 9.73 1.27
C VAL A 695 2.22 10.43 2.38
N SER A 696 3.54 10.49 2.19
CA SER A 696 4.50 11.14 3.10
C SER A 696 4.37 10.67 4.53
N PHE A 697 4.36 9.35 4.66
CA PHE A 697 4.17 8.67 5.91
C PHE A 697 5.37 8.82 6.85
N SER A 698 5.09 8.64 8.14
CA SER A 698 6.05 8.56 9.23
C SER A 698 5.66 7.41 10.16
N GLN A 699 6.48 7.15 11.18
CA GLN A 699 6.15 6.10 12.16
C GLN A 699 4.78 6.36 12.82
N TYR A 700 4.36 7.62 13.00
CA TYR A 700 3.07 7.98 13.61
C TYR A 700 1.85 7.49 12.81
N ASP A 701 2.02 7.23 11.52
CA ASP A 701 0.96 6.70 10.68
C ASP A 701 0.77 5.18 10.88
N LEU A 702 1.68 4.49 11.60
CA LEU A 702 1.55 3.07 11.99
C LEU A 702 0.80 2.93 13.32
N ALA A 703 -0.53 2.94 13.25
CA ALA A 703 -1.38 2.74 14.42
C ALA A 703 -1.36 1.27 14.90
N PRO A 704 -1.25 0.96 16.20
CA PRO A 704 -1.26 -0.43 16.68
C PRO A 704 -2.48 -1.26 16.28
N GLU A 705 -3.60 -0.62 15.96
CA GLU A 705 -4.84 -1.24 15.49
C GLU A 705 -4.87 -1.53 13.99
N MET A 706 -3.90 -1.03 13.21
CA MET A 706 -3.92 -1.11 11.76
C MET A 706 -3.13 -2.30 11.20
N VAL A 707 -3.48 -2.65 9.96
CA VAL A 707 -2.65 -3.49 9.08
C VAL A 707 -2.10 -2.59 7.99
N GLY A 708 -0.78 -2.51 7.86
CA GLY A 708 -0.11 -1.71 6.83
C GLY A 708 0.48 -2.59 5.74
N VAL A 709 0.48 -2.10 4.50
CA VAL A 709 1.30 -2.62 3.42
C VAL A 709 2.35 -1.56 3.07
N VAL A 710 3.63 -1.90 3.18
CA VAL A 710 4.73 -1.05 2.70
C VAL A 710 5.30 -1.70 1.45
N ASP A 711 5.13 -1.04 0.32
CA ASP A 711 5.62 -1.50 -0.97
C ASP A 711 6.93 -0.81 -1.30
N ALA A 712 8.03 -1.57 -1.23
CA ALA A 712 9.38 -1.12 -1.53
C ALA A 712 9.81 -1.50 -2.96
N HIS A 713 8.85 -1.83 -3.84
CA HIS A 713 9.04 -2.30 -5.21
C HIS A 713 9.66 -3.69 -5.33
N ASP A 714 10.87 -3.88 -4.79
CA ASP A 714 11.59 -5.16 -4.82
C ASP A 714 11.03 -6.16 -3.80
N ALA A 715 10.30 -5.67 -2.80
CA ALA A 715 9.58 -6.47 -1.82
C ALA A 715 8.34 -5.72 -1.29
N VAL A 716 7.35 -6.49 -0.85
CA VAL A 716 6.14 -5.98 -0.18
C VAL A 716 6.17 -6.43 1.28
N PHE A 717 6.09 -5.47 2.19
CA PHE A 717 6.02 -5.72 3.63
C PHE A 717 4.56 -5.61 4.11
N VAL A 718 4.11 -6.59 4.89
CA VAL A 718 2.83 -6.53 5.62
C VAL A 718 3.14 -6.28 7.08
N TRP A 719 2.89 -5.05 7.54
CA TRP A 719 3.06 -4.65 8.93
C TRP A 719 1.77 -4.95 9.72
N LEU A 720 1.90 -5.78 10.75
CA LEU A 720 0.80 -6.21 11.61
C LEU A 720 0.88 -5.48 12.95
N GLY A 721 -0.03 -4.53 13.17
CA GLY A 721 -0.14 -3.83 14.43
C GLY A 721 -0.47 -4.78 15.60
N GLN A 722 0.01 -4.45 16.79
CA GLN A 722 -0.16 -5.28 17.99
C GLN A 722 -1.65 -5.61 18.26
N HIS A 723 -2.53 -4.64 18.01
CA HIS A 723 -3.97 -4.69 18.26
C HIS A 723 -4.81 -4.76 16.98
N CYS A 724 -4.20 -5.06 15.82
CA CYS A 724 -4.94 -5.25 14.59
C CYS A 724 -5.84 -6.49 14.64
N CYS A 725 -6.80 -6.55 13.71
CA CYS A 725 -7.76 -7.66 13.59
C CYS A 725 -7.04 -9.03 13.56
N PRO A 726 -7.45 -10.01 14.40
CA PRO A 726 -6.83 -11.34 14.43
C PRO A 726 -6.80 -12.04 13.06
N ARG A 727 -7.85 -11.86 12.23
CA ARG A 727 -7.92 -12.45 10.89
C ARG A 727 -6.74 -12.04 9.99
N ALA A 728 -6.24 -10.82 10.12
CA ALA A 728 -5.09 -10.37 9.34
C ALA A 728 -3.78 -11.06 9.75
N LYS A 729 -3.67 -11.51 11.01
CA LYS A 729 -2.51 -12.24 11.52
C LYS A 729 -2.48 -13.71 11.07
N GLU A 730 -3.63 -14.28 10.71
CA GLU A 730 -3.74 -15.68 10.28
C GLU A 730 -3.28 -15.91 8.83
N ASP A 731 -3.51 -14.94 7.95
CA ASP A 731 -3.10 -15.00 6.55
C ASP A 731 -2.67 -13.63 6.00
N PRO A 732 -1.52 -13.10 6.45
CA PRO A 732 -0.99 -11.84 5.94
C PRO A 732 -0.56 -11.94 4.46
N ARG A 733 -0.26 -13.14 3.95
CA ARG A 733 0.12 -13.35 2.55
C ARG A 733 -1.04 -13.02 1.61
N SER A 734 -2.26 -13.44 1.93
CA SER A 734 -3.44 -13.14 1.12
C SER A 734 -3.66 -11.63 0.94
N ILE A 735 -3.38 -10.83 1.98
CA ILE A 735 -3.48 -9.37 1.95
C ILE A 735 -2.48 -8.79 0.94
N ALA A 736 -1.22 -9.23 0.97
CA ALA A 736 -0.21 -8.76 0.03
C ALA A 736 -0.47 -9.21 -1.41
N LEU A 737 -0.96 -10.45 -1.62
CA LEU A 737 -1.35 -10.92 -2.95
C LEU A 737 -2.54 -10.13 -3.51
N ALA A 738 -3.53 -9.81 -2.67
CA ALA A 738 -4.62 -8.93 -3.05
C ALA A 738 -4.12 -7.53 -3.39
N TYR A 739 -3.17 -6.98 -2.63
CA TYR A 739 -2.53 -5.70 -2.94
C TYR A 739 -1.86 -5.71 -4.33
N LEU A 740 -1.01 -6.71 -4.59
CA LEU A 740 -0.30 -6.84 -5.87
C LEU A 740 -1.26 -6.98 -7.06
N ALA A 741 -2.31 -7.80 -6.91
CA ALA A 741 -3.35 -7.98 -7.93
C ALA A 741 -4.16 -6.71 -8.19
N GLN A 742 -4.30 -5.85 -7.19
CA GLN A 742 -5.04 -4.59 -7.25
C GLN A 742 -4.17 -3.39 -7.67
N ASP A 743 -2.85 -3.56 -7.79
CA ASP A 743 -1.97 -2.45 -8.13
C ASP A 743 -2.12 -2.03 -9.61
N PRO A 744 -2.36 -0.74 -9.89
CA PRO A 744 -2.62 -0.24 -11.24
C PRO A 744 -1.43 -0.43 -12.19
N ALA A 745 -0.19 -0.55 -11.68
CA ALA A 745 0.98 -0.83 -12.51
C ALA A 745 1.07 -2.29 -12.95
N ALA A 746 0.14 -3.16 -12.52
CA ALA A 746 0.13 -4.60 -12.75
C ALA A 746 1.37 -5.30 -12.16
N ARG A 747 1.59 -5.09 -10.86
CA ARG A 747 2.76 -5.62 -10.12
C ARG A 747 2.83 -7.14 -10.18
N ASP A 748 4.07 -7.63 -10.21
CA ASP A 748 4.36 -9.06 -10.28
C ASP A 748 3.88 -9.79 -9.01
N ALA A 749 3.00 -10.79 -9.18
CA ALA A 749 2.50 -11.60 -8.07
C ALA A 749 3.59 -12.45 -7.39
N CYS A 750 4.75 -12.61 -8.04
CA CYS A 750 5.93 -13.27 -7.49
C CYS A 750 6.86 -12.29 -6.74
N THR A 751 6.52 -11.00 -6.61
CA THR A 751 7.26 -10.08 -5.73
C THR A 751 7.32 -10.66 -4.31
N PRO A 752 8.50 -10.68 -3.67
CA PRO A 752 8.66 -11.18 -2.30
C PRO A 752 7.74 -10.49 -1.32
N ILE A 753 7.14 -11.28 -0.43
CA ILE A 753 6.26 -10.78 0.62
C ILE A 753 6.93 -11.05 1.96
N LEU A 754 7.02 -10.02 2.82
CA LEU A 754 7.54 -10.13 4.18
C LEU A 754 6.46 -9.68 5.17
N ALA A 755 5.98 -10.58 6.03
CA ALA A 755 5.05 -10.24 7.11
C ALA A 755 5.81 -10.06 8.43
N LEU A 756 5.57 -8.94 9.11
CA LEU A 756 6.25 -8.56 10.34
C LEU A 756 5.26 -7.94 11.35
N SER A 757 5.51 -8.24 12.63
CA SER A 757 4.68 -7.74 13.73
C SER A 757 5.28 -6.49 14.37
N GLN A 758 4.42 -5.63 14.92
CA GLN A 758 4.84 -4.46 15.68
C GLN A 758 5.85 -4.82 16.77
N GLY A 759 6.94 -4.05 16.86
CA GLY A 759 8.04 -4.26 17.81
C GLY A 759 9.09 -5.28 17.35
N ARG A 760 8.90 -5.91 16.20
CA ARG A 760 9.85 -6.86 15.56
C ARG A 760 10.29 -6.38 14.18
N GLU A 761 10.21 -5.07 13.93
CA GLU A 761 10.56 -4.49 12.64
C GLU A 761 12.08 -4.50 12.42
N PRO A 762 12.58 -5.09 11.31
CA PRO A 762 14.00 -5.10 11.02
C PRO A 762 14.49 -3.73 10.51
N PRO A 763 15.80 -3.42 10.58
CA PRO A 763 16.36 -2.13 10.15
C PRO A 763 16.04 -1.74 8.70
N HIS A 764 15.96 -2.71 7.78
CA HIS A 764 15.61 -2.46 6.39
C HIS A 764 14.12 -2.14 6.15
N PHE A 765 13.27 -2.31 7.18
CA PHE A 765 11.91 -1.78 7.19
C PHE A 765 11.86 -0.43 7.90
N THR A 766 12.44 -0.33 9.10
CA THR A 766 12.37 0.91 9.90
C THR A 766 13.07 2.08 9.21
N GLY A 767 14.07 1.81 8.37
CA GLY A 767 14.76 2.79 7.57
C GLY A 767 13.93 3.51 6.50
N PHE A 768 12.76 2.98 6.15
CA PHE A 768 11.81 3.67 5.27
C PHE A 768 11.13 4.86 5.96
N PHE A 769 11.15 4.90 7.29
CA PHE A 769 10.46 5.90 8.08
C PHE A 769 11.48 6.92 8.61
N PRO A 770 11.29 8.22 8.32
CA PRO A 770 12.11 9.25 8.92
C PRO A 770 11.96 9.25 10.45
N LEU A 771 13.08 9.17 11.18
CA LEU A 771 13.14 9.29 12.65
C LEU A 771 12.36 8.21 13.42
N TRP A 772 12.65 6.92 13.14
CA TRP A 772 12.09 5.79 13.90
C TRP A 772 12.46 5.83 15.39
N LYS A 773 11.46 5.66 16.26
CA LYS A 773 11.63 5.61 17.72
C LYS A 773 11.07 4.30 18.26
N GLN A 774 11.92 3.50 18.91
CA GLN A 774 11.51 2.23 19.51
C GLN A 774 10.49 2.41 20.67
N SER A 775 10.51 3.56 21.32
CA SER A 775 9.58 3.89 22.41
C SER A 775 8.27 4.51 21.95
N MET A 776 8.02 4.66 20.63
CA MET A 776 6.88 5.44 20.12
C MET A 776 5.52 4.96 20.65
N TRP A 777 5.35 3.65 20.78
CA TRP A 777 4.11 3.04 21.28
C TRP A 777 4.07 2.85 22.80
N LYS A 778 5.10 3.30 23.55
CA LYS A 778 5.06 3.24 25.02
C LYS A 778 3.93 4.15 25.52
N GLY A 779 3.02 3.60 26.32
CA GLY A 779 1.86 4.34 26.81
C GLY A 779 0.70 4.45 25.81
N HIS A 780 0.74 3.71 24.70
CA HIS A 780 -0.40 3.60 23.78
C HIS A 780 -1.65 3.17 24.55
N LYS A 781 -2.75 3.91 24.35
CA LYS A 781 -4.05 3.58 24.93
C LYS A 781 -4.87 2.87 23.88
N THR A 782 -5.29 1.64 24.19
CA THR A 782 -6.22 0.90 23.33
C THR A 782 -7.53 1.66 23.20
N PHE A 783 -8.29 1.36 22.14
CA PHE A 783 -9.63 1.91 21.97
C PHE A 783 -10.52 1.70 23.20
N SER A 784 -10.49 0.50 23.79
CA SER A 784 -11.24 0.20 25.03
C SER A 784 -10.86 1.13 26.17
N ALA A 785 -9.55 1.37 26.39
CA ALA A 785 -9.09 2.28 27.43
C ALA A 785 -9.47 3.75 27.16
N ILE A 786 -9.49 4.16 25.88
CA ILE A 786 -9.97 5.49 25.49
C ILE A 786 -11.45 5.64 25.84
N ILE A 787 -12.28 4.68 25.44
CA ILE A 787 -13.73 4.67 25.69
C ILE A 787 -14.03 4.68 27.19
N SER A 788 -13.39 3.82 27.97
CA SER A 788 -13.55 3.79 29.44
C SER A 788 -13.24 5.14 30.08
N ALA A 789 -12.20 5.82 29.62
CA ALA A 789 -11.84 7.15 30.11
C ALA A 789 -12.86 8.22 29.72
N LEU A 790 -13.50 8.11 28.55
CA LEU A 790 -14.58 9.00 28.13
C LEU A 790 -15.87 8.77 28.94
N GLU A 791 -16.15 7.52 29.33
CA GLU A 791 -17.29 7.16 30.20
C GLU A 791 -17.08 7.52 31.68
N GLY A 792 -15.88 7.97 32.08
CA GLY A 792 -15.56 8.27 33.47
C GLY A 792 -15.33 7.04 34.35
N LYS A 793 -15.08 5.87 33.75
CA LYS A 793 -14.80 4.60 34.45
C LYS A 793 -13.28 4.40 34.62
N ALA A 794 -12.85 3.95 35.81
CA ALA A 794 -11.44 3.71 36.12
C ALA A 794 -10.79 2.72 35.12
N ILE A 795 -9.53 2.98 34.75
CA ILE A 795 -8.78 2.23 33.71
C ILE A 795 -8.50 0.79 34.18
N ILE A 796 -9.11 -0.21 33.54
CA ILE A 796 -8.69 -1.61 33.68
C ILE A 796 -7.57 -1.87 32.67
N GLN A 797 -6.36 -2.17 33.16
CA GLN A 797 -5.25 -2.64 32.34
C GLN A 797 -5.49 -4.12 31.98
N SER A 798 -6.00 -4.42 30.77
CA SER A 798 -5.80 -5.71 30.08
C SER A 798 -6.54 -5.74 28.72
N GLY A 799 -5.82 -6.12 27.65
CA GLY A 799 -6.31 -6.78 26.42
C GLY A 799 -7.47 -6.17 25.60
N ASN A 800 -7.51 -6.42 24.29
CA ASN A 800 -8.73 -6.23 23.48
C ASN A 800 -9.76 -7.33 23.76
N SER A 801 -10.02 -7.62 25.03
CA SER A 801 -11.10 -8.51 25.44
C SER A 801 -12.29 -7.63 25.76
N ALA A 802 -13.34 -7.70 24.95
CA ALA A 802 -14.70 -7.24 25.25
C ALA A 802 -14.85 -5.79 25.75
N ILE A 803 -15.59 -4.97 25.02
CA ILE A 803 -16.09 -3.68 25.49
C ILE A 803 -16.80 -3.89 26.84
N GLN A 804 -16.15 -3.52 27.95
CA GLN A 804 -16.85 -3.31 29.22
C GLN A 804 -17.56 -1.97 29.13
N SER A 805 -18.67 -1.95 28.38
CA SER A 805 -19.60 -0.84 28.33
C SER A 805 -20.00 -0.44 29.75
N GLY A 806 -20.24 0.85 29.95
CA GLY A 806 -21.45 1.39 30.62
C GLY A 806 -22.32 0.40 31.38
N ASN A 807 -22.85 -0.61 30.67
CA ASN A 807 -23.94 -1.50 31.09
C ASN A 807 -23.59 -3.00 31.19
N SER A 808 -22.31 -3.40 31.22
CA SER A 808 -21.86 -4.78 31.01
C SER A 808 -21.86 -5.71 32.25
N ALA A 809 -23.03 -5.97 32.84
CA ALA A 809 -23.17 -7.04 33.84
C ALA A 809 -23.21 -8.46 33.23
N ASN A 810 -23.35 -8.61 31.90
CA ASN A 810 -23.65 -9.90 31.27
C ASN A 810 -22.64 -10.32 30.19
N ARG A 811 -22.40 -11.64 30.10
CA ARG A 811 -21.52 -12.29 29.10
C ARG A 811 -21.90 -11.99 27.64
N PHE A 812 -23.14 -11.58 27.38
CA PHE A 812 -23.66 -11.27 26.05
C PHE A 812 -22.92 -10.13 25.36
N ASP A 813 -22.55 -9.07 26.08
CA ASP A 813 -21.95 -7.87 25.49
C ASP A 813 -20.44 -8.03 25.24
N GLN A 814 -19.87 -9.19 25.56
CA GLN A 814 -18.43 -9.46 25.47
C GLN A 814 -17.99 -9.97 24.08
N TYR A 815 -18.93 -10.36 23.23
CA TYR A 815 -18.68 -10.93 21.91
C TYR A 815 -18.67 -9.86 20.81
N GLU A 816 -17.88 -10.08 19.76
CA GLU A 816 -17.95 -9.28 18.53
C GLU A 816 -19.34 -9.41 17.90
N LYS A 817 -19.88 -8.32 17.36
CA LYS A 817 -21.28 -8.26 16.91
C LYS A 817 -21.36 -8.34 15.40
N TYR A 818 -22.11 -9.32 14.89
CA TYR A 818 -22.27 -9.59 13.47
C TYR A 818 -23.72 -9.42 13.02
N PRO A 819 -23.98 -9.00 11.76
CA PRO A 819 -25.32 -8.97 11.21
C PRO A 819 -25.96 -10.37 11.22
N LEU A 820 -27.27 -10.44 11.50
CA LEU A 820 -28.02 -11.71 11.51
C LEU A 820 -27.84 -12.54 10.23
N ALA A 821 -27.75 -11.89 9.06
CA ALA A 821 -27.52 -12.56 7.78
C ALA A 821 -26.18 -13.31 7.71
N VAL A 822 -25.12 -12.76 8.33
CA VAL A 822 -23.80 -13.42 8.41
C VAL A 822 -23.90 -14.65 9.30
N LEU A 823 -24.56 -14.55 10.46
CA LEU A 823 -24.69 -15.63 11.43
C LEU A 823 -25.59 -16.79 10.94
N LYS A 824 -26.56 -16.48 10.06
CA LYS A 824 -27.39 -17.46 9.35
C LYS A 824 -26.65 -18.17 8.20
N GLY A 825 -25.45 -17.71 7.83
CA GLY A 825 -24.66 -18.28 6.74
C GLY A 825 -24.20 -19.72 7.01
N PRO A 826 -23.75 -20.43 5.95
CA PRO A 826 -23.14 -21.75 6.07
C PRO A 826 -21.94 -21.71 7.03
N LYS A 827 -21.68 -22.82 7.73
CA LYS A 827 -20.59 -22.92 8.72
C LYS A 827 -19.24 -22.47 8.15
N ASP A 828 -18.95 -22.81 6.90
CA ASP A 828 -17.69 -22.49 6.22
C ASP A 828 -17.52 -21.00 5.91
N HIS A 829 -18.60 -20.21 5.99
CA HIS A 829 -18.62 -18.77 5.74
C HIS A 829 -18.80 -17.94 7.02
N LEU A 830 -18.87 -18.59 8.19
CA LEU A 830 -18.91 -17.87 9.47
C LEU A 830 -17.56 -17.20 9.78
N PRO A 831 -17.55 -16.04 10.44
CA PRO A 831 -16.33 -15.47 10.98
C PRO A 831 -15.62 -16.48 11.90
N PRO A 832 -14.27 -16.54 11.88
CA PRO A 832 -13.50 -17.59 12.56
C PRO A 832 -13.61 -17.54 14.10
N ASP A 833 -14.02 -16.41 14.66
CA ASP A 833 -14.27 -16.17 16.08
C ASP A 833 -15.71 -16.49 16.52
N VAL A 834 -16.60 -16.80 15.57
CA VAL A 834 -17.99 -17.19 15.85
C VAL A 834 -18.07 -18.66 16.19
N ASP A 835 -18.49 -18.96 17.42
CA ASP A 835 -18.88 -20.30 17.83
C ASP A 835 -20.25 -20.66 17.22
N PRO A 836 -20.32 -21.67 16.32
CA PRO A 836 -21.58 -22.08 15.69
C PRO A 836 -22.64 -22.52 16.70
N LEU A 837 -22.25 -22.94 17.90
CA LEU A 837 -23.18 -23.38 18.95
C LEU A 837 -23.77 -22.22 19.74
N THR A 838 -23.21 -21.02 19.66
CA THR A 838 -23.63 -19.86 20.47
C THR A 838 -23.78 -18.57 19.64
N LYS A 839 -24.20 -18.70 18.37
CA LYS A 839 -24.41 -17.60 17.42
C LYS A 839 -25.24 -16.43 17.96
N GLU A 840 -26.20 -16.70 18.85
CA GLU A 840 -27.05 -15.71 19.49
C GLU A 840 -26.28 -14.68 20.34
N LEU A 841 -25.09 -15.03 20.85
CA LEU A 841 -24.24 -14.12 21.63
C LEU A 841 -23.60 -13.03 20.78
N TYR A 842 -23.55 -13.23 19.46
CA TYR A 842 -22.93 -12.34 18.49
C TYR A 842 -23.93 -11.35 17.88
N LEU A 843 -25.19 -11.33 18.35
CA LEU A 843 -26.18 -10.32 17.96
C LEU A 843 -26.04 -9.05 18.81
N THR A 844 -26.35 -7.89 18.24
CA THR A 844 -26.58 -6.66 19.03
C THR A 844 -27.85 -6.81 19.87
N HIS A 845 -28.06 -5.92 20.84
CA HIS A 845 -29.28 -5.94 21.65
C HIS A 845 -30.54 -5.85 20.77
N ASP A 846 -30.58 -4.87 19.85
CA ASP A 846 -31.71 -4.71 18.92
C ASP A 846 -31.90 -5.91 17.98
N ASP A 847 -30.82 -6.46 17.42
CA ASP A 847 -30.90 -7.64 16.56
C ASP A 847 -31.42 -8.85 17.35
N PHE A 848 -31.01 -8.98 18.61
CA PHE A 848 -31.49 -10.04 19.49
C PHE A 848 -32.98 -9.88 19.79
N VAL A 849 -33.42 -8.68 20.20
CA VAL A 849 -34.82 -8.39 20.53
C VAL A 849 -35.71 -8.54 19.30
N SER A 850 -35.27 -8.09 18.13
CA SER A 850 -36.01 -8.28 16.88
C SER A 850 -36.08 -9.74 16.43
N THR A 851 -35.04 -10.53 16.70
CA THR A 851 -34.98 -11.95 16.33
C THR A 851 -35.79 -12.83 17.28
N PHE A 852 -35.70 -12.60 18.59
CA PHE A 852 -36.29 -13.46 19.63
C PHE A 852 -37.52 -12.86 20.32
N SER A 853 -37.89 -11.62 19.98
CA SER A 853 -38.98 -10.85 20.60
C SER A 853 -38.86 -10.69 22.12
N MET A 854 -37.64 -10.80 22.66
CA MET A 854 -37.32 -10.62 24.08
C MET A 854 -35.85 -10.24 24.26
N PRO A 855 -35.45 -9.58 25.35
CA PRO A 855 -34.05 -9.30 25.65
C PRO A 855 -33.28 -10.57 26.02
N TYR A 856 -31.95 -10.55 25.81
CA TYR A 856 -31.07 -11.69 26.12
C TYR A 856 -31.20 -12.21 27.56
N ASN A 857 -31.41 -11.32 28.53
CA ASN A 857 -31.54 -11.70 29.93
C ASN A 857 -32.78 -12.54 30.23
N GLU A 858 -33.84 -12.37 29.45
CA GLU A 858 -35.05 -13.21 29.52
C GLU A 858 -34.84 -14.50 28.73
N PHE A 859 -34.18 -14.43 27.57
CA PHE A 859 -33.86 -15.63 26.80
C PHE A 859 -32.98 -16.61 27.59
N ARG A 860 -31.94 -16.12 28.27
CA ARG A 860 -31.02 -16.96 29.04
C ARG A 860 -31.68 -17.63 30.25
N SER A 861 -32.77 -17.06 30.78
CA SER A 861 -33.51 -17.63 31.91
C SER A 861 -34.51 -18.71 31.47
N LEU A 862 -34.73 -18.88 30.16
CA LEU A 862 -35.54 -19.97 29.62
C LEU A 862 -34.86 -21.34 29.80
N PRO A 863 -35.62 -22.43 29.90
CA PRO A 863 -35.07 -23.78 29.84
C PRO A 863 -34.27 -24.06 28.56
N GLY A 864 -33.19 -24.83 28.66
CA GLY A 864 -32.27 -25.07 27.54
C GLY A 864 -32.90 -25.69 26.29
N TRP A 865 -33.97 -26.49 26.43
CA TRP A 865 -34.72 -27.01 25.28
C TRP A 865 -35.45 -25.89 24.52
N LYS A 866 -36.08 -24.95 25.25
CA LYS A 866 -36.80 -23.82 24.67
C LYS A 866 -35.85 -22.82 24.00
N GLN A 867 -34.66 -22.61 24.58
CA GLN A 867 -33.60 -21.84 23.92
C GLN A 867 -33.17 -22.47 22.59
N LYS A 868 -32.98 -23.80 22.55
CA LYS A 868 -32.62 -24.52 21.31
C LYS A 868 -33.72 -24.42 20.26
N ASP A 869 -34.98 -24.58 20.63
CA ASP A 869 -36.10 -24.51 19.69
C ASP A 869 -36.26 -23.10 19.10
N LEU A 870 -36.12 -22.07 19.94
CA LEU A 870 -36.08 -20.68 19.47
C LEU A 870 -34.91 -20.47 18.50
N LYS A 871 -33.70 -20.91 18.83
CA LYS A 871 -32.53 -20.80 17.93
C LYS A 871 -32.75 -21.51 16.59
N LYS A 872 -33.35 -22.71 16.60
CA LYS A 872 -33.71 -23.43 15.37
C LYS A 872 -34.71 -22.65 14.53
N SER A 873 -35.75 -22.09 15.16
CA SER A 873 -36.80 -21.34 14.46
C SER A 873 -36.27 -20.11 13.72
N VAL A 874 -35.15 -19.54 14.19
CA VAL A 874 -34.52 -18.37 13.59
C VAL A 874 -33.24 -18.68 12.82
N GLY A 875 -32.90 -19.96 12.60
CA GLY A 875 -31.73 -20.37 11.82
C GLY A 875 -30.37 -20.08 12.48
N LEU A 876 -30.32 -20.03 13.81
CA LEU A 876 -29.11 -19.81 14.61
C LEU A 876 -28.69 -21.06 15.40
N PHE A 877 -29.20 -22.24 15.04
CA PHE A 877 -28.84 -23.53 15.62
C PHE A 877 -27.93 -24.34 14.71
#